data_AF-A0A956LPZ8-F1
#
_entry.id   AF-A0A956LPZ8-F1
#
_cell.length_a   1.000
_cell.length_b   1.000
_cell.length_c   1.000
_cell.angle_alpha   90.00
_cell.angle_beta   90.00
_cell.angle_gamma   90.00
#
_symmetry.space_group_name_H-M   'P 1'
#
loop_
_entity.id
_entity.type
_entity.pdbx_description
1 polymer ?
#
loop_
_entity_poly.entity_id
_entity_poly.type
_entity_poly.pdbx_seq_one_letter_code
_entity_poly.pdbx_strand_id
1 'polypeptide(L)'
;DEDGAEQRVVVTRTPSVAPQYRPQDAIITAAGARAIAIAHLQAAGSPDPGEPEQEPELVYLDVLGRPLLVWETHMPLDLSGGEPTSKTLYVSAATGRVLHEVEHVRSVKATVFPINPATTPKPEAVELTNITTDGAGSTLTGSRVVSMNCSLTPPENEEDIPLWWDEGECYGMQMATSNEDGDFDVPIPDITDWDVHTVGDDLYSEVSMFYHGERFLHELEKYGLTKFKCESSLMLANMRYSEISESYPDLDYGPLNNAYYTNKCEADQGPTMMFGQGSSVDYAYDGDVVYHEMGHGMVSLLTPDGLSDRRLRPEAVIADAGGINESIADYFAIMMTGEHLLGDYVARFWPGYGKPYIRTGENTKVCPENTIGQVHNDGEPLTAALWATRKRVGDKLDTVVLDMLPRLPGDADLETAAHTVLEIAKERHAEGSWSELDLEHLYRAFDSRGLYDCGRIITDIDEVATGRSMYLRGLSDSVTPFWPGPMQLRGEVPVGSDNLIISFRLSPRGTSTGNPNTSPVDAELLLKWADEPMRFEYQLTSKTDDLDGSPADPDAEEVIQVVGDWDEQRIATLISSSDNQLIIRGLSPGTVVYATLVNTYKSEAVASSFKIESVPTELLDQGTPLPDGGAPDTDTDGLMAGETGEQRGEPTASCACRSGDAGGGGAWPALALLLLASRRRRTR
;
A
#
# COMPACT_ATOMS: atom_id res chain seq x y z
N ASP A 1 -51.92 7.93 24.93
CA ASP A 1 -51.26 7.52 23.69
C ASP A 1 -50.52 8.71 23.14
N GLU A 2 -49.34 8.88 23.73
CA GLU A 2 -48.32 9.88 23.44
C GLU A 2 -47.26 9.20 22.58
N ASP A 3 -47.58 8.91 21.32
CA ASP A 3 -46.56 8.59 20.32
C ASP A 3 -46.36 9.83 19.47
N GLY A 4 -45.38 10.63 19.89
CA GLY A 4 -44.91 11.82 19.20
C GLY A 4 -44.13 11.47 17.95
N ALA A 5 -44.83 11.02 16.90
CA ALA A 5 -44.32 11.19 15.55
C ALA A 5 -44.43 12.68 15.21
N GLU A 6 -43.31 13.41 15.28
CA GLU A 6 -43.23 14.75 14.71
C GLU A 6 -43.62 14.67 13.22
N GLN A 7 -44.81 15.17 12.88
CA GLN A 7 -45.18 15.41 11.49
C GLN A 7 -44.15 16.38 10.92
N ARG A 8 -43.30 15.89 10.00
CA ARG A 8 -42.36 16.70 9.25
C ARG A 8 -43.15 17.65 8.34
N VAL A 9 -43.53 18.80 8.89
CA VAL A 9 -44.18 19.87 8.14
C VAL A 9 -43.11 20.60 7.33
N VAL A 10 -42.97 20.20 6.05
CA VAL A 10 -41.90 20.69 5.17
C VAL A 10 -42.01 22.19 4.85
N VAL A 11 -43.22 22.78 4.92
CA VAL A 11 -43.50 24.24 5.04
C VAL A 11 -45.02 24.44 5.06
N THR A 12 -45.56 25.13 6.08
CA THR A 12 -46.98 25.56 6.06
C THR A 12 -47.10 26.96 5.47
N ARG A 13 -47.62 27.07 4.26
CA ARG A 13 -48.07 28.36 3.72
C ARG A 13 -49.59 28.42 3.75
N THR A 14 -50.14 29.46 4.38
CA THR A 14 -51.57 29.73 4.26
C THR A 14 -51.85 30.19 2.84
N PRO A 15 -52.59 29.42 2.03
CA PRO A 15 -52.86 29.82 0.65
C PRO A 15 -53.65 31.12 0.61
N SER A 16 -53.33 31.99 -0.35
CA SER A 16 -53.98 33.29 -0.52
C SER A 16 -55.40 33.19 -1.10
N VAL A 17 -55.79 32.02 -1.59
CA VAL A 17 -57.10 31.72 -2.16
C VAL A 17 -57.65 30.40 -1.60
N ALA A 18 -58.97 30.31 -1.48
CA ALA A 18 -59.65 29.07 -1.09
C ALA A 18 -59.42 27.95 -2.12
N PRO A 19 -59.37 26.67 -1.71
CA PRO A 19 -59.25 25.56 -2.63
C PRO A 19 -60.44 25.45 -3.56
N GLN A 20 -60.16 25.11 -4.82
CA GLN A 20 -61.19 24.95 -5.85
C GLN A 20 -62.11 23.74 -5.58
N TYR A 21 -61.56 22.69 -4.97
CA TYR A 21 -62.25 21.44 -4.65
C TYR A 21 -62.08 21.13 -3.16
N ARG A 22 -63.13 20.61 -2.52
CA ARG A 22 -63.09 20.07 -1.17
C ARG A 22 -62.89 18.55 -1.22
N PRO A 23 -62.52 17.87 -0.12
CA PRO A 23 -62.29 16.42 -0.13
C PRO A 23 -63.47 15.61 -0.68
N GLN A 24 -64.71 16.02 -0.40
CA GLN A 24 -65.92 15.38 -0.95
C GLN A 24 -66.12 15.57 -2.45
N ASP A 25 -65.39 16.50 -3.07
CA ASP A 25 -65.45 16.78 -4.52
C ASP A 25 -64.41 15.96 -5.31
N ALA A 26 -63.64 15.08 -4.64
CA ALA A 26 -62.69 14.19 -5.30
C ALA A 26 -63.41 13.23 -6.27
N ILE A 27 -62.97 13.23 -7.52
CA ILE A 27 -63.49 12.36 -8.60
C ILE A 27 -62.72 11.04 -8.64
N ILE A 28 -61.41 11.09 -8.42
CA ILE A 28 -60.53 9.93 -8.31
C ILE A 28 -60.63 9.39 -6.89
N THR A 29 -60.81 8.07 -6.77
CA THR A 29 -60.78 7.37 -5.48
C THR A 29 -59.34 7.06 -5.07
N ALA A 30 -59.09 6.75 -3.79
CA ALA A 30 -57.77 6.30 -3.32
C ALA A 30 -57.24 5.10 -4.13
N ALA A 31 -58.08 4.10 -4.41
CA ALA A 31 -57.74 2.97 -5.27
C ALA A 31 -57.40 3.39 -6.71
N GLY A 32 -58.10 4.39 -7.24
CA GLY A 32 -57.80 4.97 -8.56
C GLY A 32 -56.45 5.68 -8.58
N ALA A 33 -56.14 6.47 -7.54
CA ALA A 33 -54.85 7.15 -7.40
C ALA A 33 -53.69 6.15 -7.31
N ARG A 34 -53.84 5.09 -6.52
CA ARG A 34 -52.91 3.94 -6.46
C ARG A 34 -52.64 3.35 -7.84
N ALA A 35 -53.68 3.00 -8.59
CA ALA A 35 -53.52 2.40 -9.91
C ALA A 35 -52.82 3.36 -10.90
N ILE A 36 -53.09 4.66 -10.79
CA ILE A 36 -52.43 5.70 -11.59
C ILE A 36 -50.95 5.82 -11.21
N ALA A 37 -50.60 5.80 -9.92
CA ALA A 37 -49.23 5.88 -9.46
C ALA A 37 -48.39 4.70 -9.95
N ILE A 38 -48.89 3.47 -9.82
CA ILE A 38 -48.26 2.25 -10.34
C ILE A 38 -48.06 2.35 -11.86
N ALA A 39 -49.12 2.70 -12.60
CA ALA A 39 -49.03 2.81 -14.07
C ALA A 39 -48.06 3.91 -14.53
N HIS A 40 -47.95 5.00 -13.76
CA HIS A 40 -47.01 6.06 -14.03
C HIS A 40 -45.56 5.59 -13.87
N LEU A 41 -45.22 4.91 -12.76
CA LEU A 41 -43.88 4.38 -12.55
C LEU A 41 -43.50 3.28 -13.55
N GLN A 42 -44.46 2.41 -13.91
CA GLN A 42 -44.26 1.42 -14.98
C GLN A 42 -43.92 2.05 -16.32
N ALA A 43 -44.56 3.17 -16.66
CA ALA A 43 -44.23 3.93 -17.86
C ALA A 43 -42.87 4.63 -17.77
N ALA A 44 -42.38 4.92 -16.56
CA ALA A 44 -41.10 5.57 -16.29
C ALA A 44 -39.91 4.58 -16.19
N GLY A 45 -40.14 3.28 -16.34
CA GLY A 45 -39.08 2.26 -16.35
C GLY A 45 -38.96 1.41 -15.10
N SER A 46 -39.90 1.52 -14.15
CA SER A 46 -40.04 0.61 -13.00
C SER A 46 -40.97 -0.56 -13.37
N PRO A 47 -40.47 -1.72 -13.82
CA PRO A 47 -41.33 -2.79 -14.32
C PRO A 47 -42.28 -3.34 -13.25
N ASP A 48 -41.87 -3.31 -11.98
CA ASP A 48 -42.69 -3.74 -10.83
C ASP A 48 -42.48 -2.81 -9.62
N PRO A 49 -43.11 -1.62 -9.61
CA PRO A 49 -42.91 -0.62 -8.56
C PRO A 49 -43.54 -0.99 -7.21
N GLY A 50 -44.12 -2.20 -7.09
CA GLY A 50 -44.84 -2.65 -5.91
C GLY A 50 -46.18 -1.92 -5.67
N GLU A 51 -46.84 -2.30 -4.58
CA GLU A 51 -48.06 -1.67 -4.09
C GLU A 51 -47.71 -0.59 -3.05
N PRO A 52 -48.40 0.57 -3.02
CA PRO A 52 -48.16 1.61 -2.01
C PRO A 52 -48.20 1.05 -0.59
N GLU A 53 -47.24 1.47 0.23
CA GLU A 53 -47.10 1.01 1.63
C GLU A 53 -48.32 1.39 2.49
N GLN A 54 -48.98 2.48 2.11
CA GLN A 54 -50.15 3.04 2.80
C GLN A 54 -51.27 3.35 1.81
N GLU A 55 -52.51 3.47 2.31
CA GLU A 55 -53.62 3.93 1.48
C GLU A 55 -53.40 5.41 1.11
N PRO A 56 -53.56 5.81 -0.16
CA PRO A 56 -53.36 7.21 -0.55
C PRO A 56 -54.20 8.17 0.29
N GLU A 57 -53.61 9.30 0.68
CA GLU A 57 -54.26 10.32 1.52
C GLU A 57 -54.63 11.56 0.71
N LEU A 58 -55.79 12.17 0.99
CA LEU A 58 -56.18 13.45 0.36
C LEU A 58 -55.48 14.62 1.05
N VAL A 59 -54.65 15.33 0.30
CA VAL A 59 -53.93 16.52 0.75
C VAL A 59 -54.14 17.69 -0.20
N TYR A 60 -53.74 18.89 0.23
CA TYR A 60 -53.68 20.07 -0.64
C TYR A 60 -52.24 20.38 -1.02
N LEU A 61 -51.93 20.27 -2.31
CA LEU A 61 -50.65 20.70 -2.88
C LEU A 61 -50.78 22.14 -3.38
N ASP A 62 -49.98 23.06 -2.86
CA ASP A 62 -49.97 24.44 -3.33
C ASP A 62 -49.18 24.56 -4.64
N VAL A 63 -49.88 24.84 -5.74
CA VAL A 63 -49.27 25.03 -7.06
C VAL A 63 -49.53 26.45 -7.52
N LEU A 64 -48.48 27.27 -7.57
CA LEU A 64 -48.52 28.69 -7.93
C LEU A 64 -49.49 29.51 -7.05
N GLY A 65 -49.51 29.23 -5.74
CA GLY A 65 -50.34 29.94 -4.76
C GLY A 65 -51.81 29.51 -4.75
N ARG A 66 -52.15 28.41 -5.42
CA ARG A 66 -53.48 27.80 -5.46
C ARG A 66 -53.42 26.39 -4.87
N PRO A 67 -54.18 26.10 -3.80
CA PRO A 67 -54.24 24.76 -3.24
C PRO A 67 -55.07 23.85 -4.15
N LEU A 68 -54.43 22.82 -4.67
CA LEU A 68 -55.02 21.76 -5.48
C LEU A 68 -55.24 20.53 -4.61
N LEU A 69 -56.44 19.96 -4.67
CA LEU A 69 -56.74 18.70 -4.00
C LEU A 69 -56.07 17.54 -4.77
N VAL A 70 -55.21 16.80 -4.08
CA VAL A 70 -54.44 15.67 -4.64
C VAL A 70 -54.47 14.48 -3.68
N TRP A 71 -54.22 13.30 -4.24
CA TRP A 71 -53.89 12.10 -3.49
C TRP A 71 -52.38 11.98 -3.37
N GLU A 72 -51.87 11.96 -2.15
CA GLU A 72 -50.48 11.63 -1.83
C GLU A 72 -50.35 10.11 -1.76
N THR A 73 -49.48 9.54 -2.59
CA THR A 73 -49.28 8.08 -2.69
C THR A 73 -47.80 7.75 -2.47
N HIS A 74 -47.49 7.08 -1.37
CA HIS A 74 -46.14 6.63 -1.03
C HIS A 74 -45.88 5.24 -1.65
N MET A 75 -44.96 5.18 -2.62
CA MET A 75 -44.54 3.94 -3.24
C MET A 75 -43.44 3.28 -2.42
N PRO A 76 -43.39 1.93 -2.33
CA PRO A 76 -42.32 1.24 -1.66
C PRO A 76 -41.00 1.42 -2.39
N LEU A 77 -39.89 1.04 -1.75
CA LEU A 77 -38.60 0.94 -2.42
C LEU A 77 -38.67 -0.07 -3.57
N ASP A 78 -38.47 0.42 -4.78
CA ASP A 78 -38.38 -0.36 -6.01
C ASP A 78 -36.90 -0.56 -6.38
N LEU A 79 -36.50 -1.83 -6.42
CA LEU A 79 -35.18 -2.30 -6.85
C LEU A 79 -35.23 -3.04 -8.20
N SER A 80 -36.40 -3.08 -8.84
CA SER A 80 -36.62 -3.80 -10.10
C SER A 80 -36.14 -3.02 -11.32
N GLY A 81 -35.97 -1.69 -11.17
CA GLY A 81 -35.27 -0.82 -12.12
C GLY A 81 -33.76 -0.86 -11.97
N GLY A 82 -33.02 -0.10 -12.79
CA GLY A 82 -31.57 0.02 -12.67
C GLY A 82 -31.13 0.84 -11.45
N GLU A 83 -31.85 1.92 -11.14
CA GLU A 83 -31.60 2.77 -9.96
C GLU A 83 -32.70 2.52 -8.92
N PRO A 84 -32.34 2.25 -7.64
CA PRO A 84 -33.30 2.17 -6.54
C PRO A 84 -34.12 3.46 -6.42
N THR A 85 -35.44 3.33 -6.30
CA THR A 85 -36.35 4.49 -6.21
C THR A 85 -37.46 4.24 -5.19
N SER A 86 -37.84 5.27 -4.45
CA SER A 86 -38.98 5.26 -3.53
C SER A 86 -39.63 6.63 -3.64
N LYS A 87 -40.73 6.70 -4.39
CA LYS A 87 -41.36 7.99 -4.73
C LYS A 87 -42.66 8.22 -3.97
N THR A 88 -42.88 9.47 -3.57
CA THR A 88 -44.23 9.97 -3.31
C THR A 88 -44.79 10.63 -4.56
N LEU A 89 -45.95 10.18 -5.03
CA LEU A 89 -46.65 10.77 -6.17
C LEU A 89 -47.88 11.55 -5.69
N TYR A 90 -48.06 12.76 -6.21
CA TYR A 90 -49.22 13.61 -5.96
C TYR A 90 -50.18 13.58 -7.16
N VAL A 91 -51.21 12.73 -7.08
CA VAL A 91 -52.18 12.51 -8.15
C VAL A 91 -53.38 13.45 -7.98
N SER A 92 -53.69 14.25 -8.99
CA SER A 92 -54.87 15.15 -8.98
C SER A 92 -56.15 14.39 -8.63
N ALA A 93 -56.80 14.77 -7.53
CA ALA A 93 -58.05 14.13 -7.10
C ALA A 93 -59.22 14.39 -8.06
N ALA A 94 -59.12 15.41 -8.92
CA ALA A 94 -60.14 15.72 -9.92
C ALA A 94 -59.87 15.09 -11.29
N THR A 95 -58.61 14.98 -11.70
CA THR A 95 -58.25 14.62 -13.09
C THR A 95 -57.47 13.32 -13.25
N GLY A 96 -56.92 12.76 -12.16
CA GLY A 96 -56.07 11.58 -12.23
C GLY A 96 -54.70 11.82 -12.86
N ARG A 97 -54.30 13.07 -13.09
CA ARG A 97 -52.95 13.40 -13.56
C ARG A 97 -51.97 13.43 -12.39
N VAL A 98 -50.81 12.82 -12.53
CA VAL A 98 -49.66 13.05 -11.63
C VAL A 98 -49.24 14.52 -11.79
N LEU A 99 -49.26 15.27 -10.70
CA LEU A 99 -48.94 16.70 -10.68
C LEU A 99 -47.54 16.97 -10.15
N HIS A 100 -47.05 16.12 -9.27
CA HIS A 100 -45.74 16.22 -8.65
C HIS A 100 -45.27 14.84 -8.20
N GLU A 101 -43.96 14.66 -8.16
CA GLU A 101 -43.27 13.46 -7.72
C GLU A 101 -42.11 13.91 -6.81
N VAL A 102 -41.91 13.20 -5.72
CA VAL A 102 -40.81 13.40 -4.78
C VAL A 102 -40.07 12.08 -4.66
N GLU A 103 -38.78 12.08 -5.01
CA GLU A 103 -37.89 10.95 -4.80
C GLU A 103 -37.37 10.96 -3.37
N HIS A 104 -37.46 9.83 -2.67
CA HIS A 104 -36.97 9.64 -1.31
C HIS A 104 -35.70 8.81 -1.26
N VAL A 105 -35.36 8.09 -2.34
CA VAL A 105 -34.04 7.46 -2.45
C VAL A 105 -33.06 8.51 -2.96
N ARG A 106 -32.11 8.86 -2.10
CA ARG A 106 -30.97 9.69 -2.48
C ARG A 106 -29.69 8.90 -2.35
N SER A 107 -28.86 8.98 -3.38
CA SER A 107 -27.45 8.63 -3.29
C SER A 107 -26.71 9.78 -2.59
N VAL A 108 -25.84 9.45 -1.65
CA VAL A 108 -24.85 10.41 -1.14
C VAL A 108 -23.84 10.68 -2.26
N LYS A 109 -23.51 11.93 -2.53
CA LYS A 109 -22.55 12.29 -3.58
C LYS A 109 -21.30 12.97 -3.04
N ALA A 110 -20.24 12.91 -3.82
CA ALA A 110 -19.02 13.69 -3.65
C ALA A 110 -18.43 14.03 -5.01
N THR A 111 -17.57 15.05 -5.06
CA THR A 111 -16.76 15.31 -6.26
C THR A 111 -15.36 14.77 -6.03
N VAL A 112 -14.88 13.89 -6.92
CA VAL A 112 -13.57 13.20 -6.78
C VAL A 112 -12.83 13.09 -8.12
N PHE A 113 -11.53 12.84 -8.07
CA PHE A 113 -10.80 12.36 -9.24
C PHE A 113 -11.00 10.83 -9.35
N PRO A 114 -11.58 10.30 -10.44
CA PRO A 114 -11.93 8.87 -10.51
C PRO A 114 -10.78 7.89 -10.29
N ILE A 115 -9.54 8.24 -10.66
CA ILE A 115 -8.34 7.45 -10.37
C ILE A 115 -7.41 8.24 -9.46
N ASN A 116 -6.91 9.37 -9.97
CA ASN A 116 -6.12 10.34 -9.24
C ASN A 116 -6.04 11.63 -10.07
N PRO A 117 -5.52 12.73 -9.53
CA PRO A 117 -5.45 13.99 -10.27
C PRO A 117 -4.47 13.99 -11.46
N ALA A 118 -3.48 13.09 -11.51
CA ALA A 118 -2.52 13.05 -12.62
C ALA A 118 -3.09 12.37 -13.87
N THR A 119 -3.77 11.23 -13.69
CA THR A 119 -4.37 10.40 -14.74
C THR A 119 -5.77 10.90 -15.11
N THR A 120 -6.58 11.28 -14.12
CA THR A 120 -7.94 11.81 -14.31
C THR A 120 -8.04 13.25 -13.80
N PRO A 121 -7.39 14.24 -14.44
CA PRO A 121 -7.27 15.61 -13.90
C PRO A 121 -8.58 16.41 -13.87
N LYS A 122 -9.66 15.85 -14.40
CA LYS A 122 -10.99 16.45 -14.35
C LYS A 122 -11.79 15.73 -13.26
N PRO A 123 -12.16 16.41 -12.16
CA PRO A 123 -12.96 15.80 -11.12
C PRO A 123 -14.39 15.53 -11.64
N GLU A 124 -15.02 14.51 -11.09
CA GLU A 124 -16.35 14.05 -11.45
C GLU A 124 -17.21 13.91 -10.19
N ALA A 125 -18.50 14.23 -10.31
CA ALA A 125 -19.47 13.94 -9.26
C ALA A 125 -19.78 12.43 -9.29
N VAL A 126 -19.55 11.76 -8.16
CA VAL A 126 -19.75 10.32 -7.98
C VAL A 126 -20.73 10.08 -6.84
N GLU A 127 -21.36 8.91 -6.88
CA GLU A 127 -22.12 8.40 -5.74
C GLU A 127 -21.18 7.68 -4.77
N LEU A 128 -21.29 7.99 -3.48
CA LEU A 128 -20.63 7.27 -2.42
C LEU A 128 -21.47 6.06 -2.04
N THR A 129 -20.92 4.87 -2.23
CA THR A 129 -21.57 3.61 -1.84
C THR A 129 -21.40 3.35 -0.35
N ASN A 130 -22.30 2.55 0.22
CA ASN A 130 -22.18 2.02 1.58
C ASN A 130 -22.17 3.07 2.70
N ILE A 131 -22.73 4.25 2.43
CA ILE A 131 -22.94 5.33 3.39
C ILE A 131 -24.38 5.84 3.27
N THR A 132 -24.98 6.19 4.40
CA THR A 132 -26.32 6.78 4.46
C THR A 132 -26.30 8.02 5.33
N THR A 133 -26.67 9.16 4.76
CA THR A 133 -26.80 10.44 5.47
C THR A 133 -28.24 10.93 5.30
N ASP A 134 -28.80 11.61 6.32
CA ASP A 134 -30.16 12.18 6.30
C ASP A 134 -30.17 13.72 6.45
N GLY A 135 -28.99 14.35 6.48
CA GLY A 135 -28.81 15.81 6.49
C GLY A 135 -27.35 16.23 6.67
N ALA A 136 -27.14 17.46 7.14
CA ALA A 136 -25.81 18.02 7.36
C ALA A 136 -25.13 17.43 8.59
N GLY A 137 -23.79 17.40 8.57
CA GLY A 137 -22.97 17.03 9.73
C GLY A 137 -22.71 15.52 9.89
N SER A 138 -23.15 14.67 8.97
CA SER A 138 -22.76 13.26 8.96
C SER A 138 -21.30 13.12 8.53
N THR A 139 -20.57 12.18 9.12
CA THR A 139 -19.17 11.90 8.81
C THR A 139 -19.04 10.79 7.76
N LEU A 140 -17.84 10.61 7.19
CA LEU A 140 -17.52 9.53 6.24
C LEU A 140 -17.36 8.18 6.93
N THR A 141 -18.49 7.66 7.42
CA THR A 141 -18.60 6.38 8.13
C THR A 141 -19.53 5.46 7.36
N GLY A 142 -18.95 4.49 6.64
CA GLY A 142 -19.66 3.40 6.00
C GLY A 142 -19.65 2.12 6.83
N SER A 143 -20.28 1.05 6.32
CA SER A 143 -20.27 -0.24 7.03
C SER A 143 -18.93 -0.99 6.93
N ARG A 144 -18.08 -0.63 5.97
CA ARG A 144 -16.79 -1.30 5.68
C ARG A 144 -15.59 -0.36 5.73
N VAL A 145 -15.80 0.94 5.53
CA VAL A 145 -14.75 1.96 5.55
C VAL A 145 -15.15 3.07 6.50
N VAL A 146 -14.22 3.47 7.36
CA VAL A 146 -14.28 4.70 8.14
C VAL A 146 -13.10 5.54 7.73
N SER A 147 -13.38 6.71 7.15
CA SER A 147 -12.33 7.65 6.75
C SER A 147 -12.16 8.71 7.83
N MET A 148 -10.91 9.04 8.13
CA MET A 148 -10.51 10.10 9.04
C MET A 148 -9.43 10.97 8.38
N ASN A 149 -9.31 12.18 8.87
CA ASN A 149 -8.25 13.12 8.55
C ASN A 149 -7.36 13.36 9.77
N CYS A 150 -6.17 13.89 9.52
CA CYS A 150 -5.15 14.16 10.51
C CYS A 150 -5.14 15.66 10.83
N SER A 151 -5.30 16.00 12.11
CA SER A 151 -5.27 17.38 12.61
C SER A 151 -4.15 17.57 13.63
N LEU A 152 -3.39 18.65 13.51
CA LEU A 152 -2.43 19.07 14.54
C LEU A 152 -3.10 19.80 15.71
N THR A 153 -4.37 20.19 15.55
CA THR A 153 -5.17 20.75 16.64
C THR A 153 -5.89 19.61 17.37
N PRO A 154 -5.76 19.50 18.71
CA PRO A 154 -6.48 18.48 19.47
C PRO A 154 -8.00 18.67 19.36
N PRO A 155 -8.79 17.58 19.48
CA PRO A 155 -10.23 17.70 19.56
C PRO A 155 -10.66 18.52 20.78
N GLU A 156 -11.87 19.10 20.72
CA GLU A 156 -12.39 19.92 21.83
C GLU A 156 -12.63 19.10 23.11
N ASN A 157 -13.02 17.81 22.97
CA ASN A 157 -13.18 16.91 24.09
C ASN A 157 -12.03 15.89 24.13
N GLU A 158 -11.42 15.71 25.30
CA GLU A 158 -10.35 14.70 25.50
C GLU A 158 -10.84 13.26 25.24
N GLU A 159 -12.14 13.00 25.38
CA GLU A 159 -12.74 11.69 25.10
C GLU A 159 -12.75 11.36 23.59
N ASP A 160 -12.60 12.35 22.72
CA ASP A 160 -12.53 12.18 21.26
C ASP A 160 -11.10 11.88 20.79
N ILE A 161 -10.10 11.91 21.68
CA ILE A 161 -8.72 11.52 21.34
C ILE A 161 -8.68 10.00 21.12
N PRO A 162 -8.22 9.52 19.95
CA PRO A 162 -8.13 8.10 19.69
C PRO A 162 -7.23 7.37 20.70
N LEU A 163 -7.63 6.19 21.15
CA LEU A 163 -6.88 5.41 22.17
C LEU A 163 -5.47 4.98 21.72
N TRP A 164 -5.25 4.94 20.40
CA TRP A 164 -3.98 4.61 19.78
C TRP A 164 -3.10 5.83 19.50
N TRP A 165 -3.56 7.05 19.80
CA TRP A 165 -2.78 8.26 19.57
C TRP A 165 -1.54 8.28 20.47
N ASP A 166 -0.39 8.59 19.88
CA ASP A 166 0.88 8.76 20.57
C ASP A 166 1.32 10.24 20.56
N GLU A 167 2.02 10.67 21.63
CA GLU A 167 2.57 12.02 21.72
C GLU A 167 3.52 12.30 20.54
N GLY A 168 3.29 13.42 19.86
CA GLY A 168 4.05 13.81 18.67
C GLY A 168 3.30 13.54 17.37
N GLU A 169 2.34 12.62 17.35
CA GLU A 169 1.47 12.36 16.19
C GLU A 169 0.30 13.35 16.11
N CYS A 170 -0.29 13.49 14.94
CA CYS A 170 -1.54 14.22 14.79
C CYS A 170 -2.75 13.45 15.34
N TYR A 171 -3.83 14.16 15.59
CA TYR A 171 -5.10 13.59 16.02
C TYR A 171 -5.90 13.12 14.81
N GLY A 172 -6.20 11.82 14.74
CA GLY A 172 -7.16 11.29 13.77
C GLY A 172 -8.58 11.77 14.12
N MET A 173 -9.22 12.52 13.23
CA MET A 173 -10.57 13.06 13.41
C MET A 173 -11.34 13.01 12.09
N GLN A 174 -12.67 12.85 12.14
CA GLN A 174 -13.49 12.97 10.93
C GLN A 174 -13.83 14.45 10.69
N MET A 175 -13.27 15.04 9.64
CA MET A 175 -13.35 16.48 9.38
C MET A 175 -14.29 16.79 8.21
N ALA A 176 -14.33 15.92 7.20
CA ALA A 176 -15.29 16.01 6.11
C ALA A 176 -16.69 15.66 6.62
N THR A 177 -17.63 16.60 6.44
CA THR A 177 -19.02 16.42 6.87
C THR A 177 -19.98 16.71 5.72
N SER A 178 -21.12 16.04 5.73
CA SER A 178 -22.17 16.23 4.73
C SER A 178 -22.82 17.61 4.83
N ASN A 179 -23.31 18.13 3.70
CA ASN A 179 -24.12 19.34 3.58
C ASN A 179 -25.62 19.06 3.88
N GLU A 180 -26.49 20.06 3.72
CA GLU A 180 -27.94 19.92 3.95
C GLU A 180 -28.60 18.82 3.08
N ASP A 181 -28.05 18.58 1.89
CA ASP A 181 -28.51 17.56 0.95
C ASP A 181 -27.95 16.16 1.29
N GLY A 182 -27.05 16.06 2.27
CA GLY A 182 -26.38 14.82 2.66
C GLY A 182 -25.11 14.53 1.85
N ASP A 183 -24.74 15.38 0.90
CA ASP A 183 -23.58 15.24 0.02
C ASP A 183 -22.30 15.81 0.66
N PHE A 184 -21.14 15.29 0.25
CA PHE A 184 -19.83 15.72 0.73
C PHE A 184 -19.19 16.70 -0.27
N ASP A 185 -19.66 17.95 -0.21
CA ASP A 185 -19.16 19.07 -1.04
C ASP A 185 -17.92 19.72 -0.41
N VAL A 186 -16.76 19.07 -0.57
CA VAL A 186 -15.47 19.61 -0.12
C VAL A 186 -14.76 20.41 -1.23
N PRO A 187 -13.90 21.38 -0.89
CA PRO A 187 -13.07 22.07 -1.88
C PRO A 187 -12.19 21.07 -2.64
N ILE A 188 -12.27 21.08 -3.97
CA ILE A 188 -11.42 20.25 -4.82
C ILE A 188 -10.08 20.95 -5.03
N PRO A 189 -8.95 20.26 -4.83
CA PRO A 189 -7.63 20.85 -5.01
C PRO A 189 -7.40 21.25 -6.47
N ASP A 190 -6.92 22.48 -6.70
CA ASP A 190 -6.42 22.90 -8.00
C ASP A 190 -5.00 22.37 -8.18
N ILE A 191 -4.87 21.21 -8.82
CA ILE A 191 -3.59 20.53 -9.05
C ILE A 191 -2.61 21.28 -9.96
N THR A 192 -3.00 22.45 -10.49
CA THR A 192 -2.06 23.33 -11.19
C THR A 192 -1.34 24.30 -10.25
N ASP A 193 -1.82 24.42 -9.01
CA ASP A 193 -1.20 25.17 -7.94
C ASP A 193 -0.34 24.25 -7.08
N TRP A 194 0.98 24.49 -7.09
CA TRP A 194 1.94 23.65 -6.39
C TRP A 194 1.77 23.66 -4.88
N ASP A 195 1.27 24.75 -4.31
CA ASP A 195 1.15 24.89 -2.85
C ASP A 195 0.01 23.99 -2.31
N VAL A 196 -1.00 23.71 -3.14
CA VAL A 196 -2.19 22.91 -2.76
C VAL A 196 -1.82 21.47 -2.39
N HIS A 197 -0.74 20.91 -2.94
CA HIS A 197 -0.33 19.53 -2.65
C HIS A 197 0.23 19.31 -1.24
N THR A 198 0.49 20.39 -0.49
CA THR A 198 1.09 20.35 0.86
C THR A 198 0.15 20.80 1.98
N VAL A 199 -1.12 21.05 1.66
CA VAL A 199 -2.13 21.56 2.61
C VAL A 199 -2.58 20.45 3.55
N GLY A 200 -1.97 20.39 4.74
CA GLY A 200 -2.21 19.38 5.78
C GLY A 200 -3.66 19.18 6.24
N ASP A 201 -4.51 20.20 6.14
CA ASP A 201 -5.87 20.19 6.70
C ASP A 201 -6.95 20.19 5.62
N ASP A 202 -6.63 19.80 4.38
CA ASP A 202 -7.63 19.75 3.33
C ASP A 202 -8.62 18.59 3.57
N LEU A 203 -9.89 18.82 3.25
CA LEU A 203 -10.95 17.85 3.45
C LEU A 203 -11.06 16.85 2.28
N TYR A 204 -10.36 17.10 1.17
CA TYR A 204 -10.44 16.26 -0.02
C TYR A 204 -9.73 14.93 0.20
N SER A 205 -8.61 14.89 0.93
CA SER A 205 -7.90 13.64 1.27
C SER A 205 -8.81 12.59 1.90
N GLU A 206 -9.64 13.02 2.87
CA GLU A 206 -10.58 12.15 3.58
C GLU A 206 -11.68 11.61 2.66
N VAL A 207 -12.24 12.47 1.78
CA VAL A 207 -13.26 12.10 0.79
C VAL A 207 -12.69 11.16 -0.28
N SER A 208 -11.50 11.49 -0.81
CA SER A 208 -10.76 10.70 -1.79
C SER A 208 -10.53 9.28 -1.27
N MET A 209 -9.96 9.17 -0.08
CA MET A 209 -9.67 7.89 0.56
C MET A 209 -10.93 7.06 0.80
N PHE A 210 -12.03 7.67 1.26
CA PHE A 210 -13.31 6.97 1.42
C PHE A 210 -13.83 6.42 0.10
N TYR A 211 -13.85 7.25 -0.95
CA TYR A 211 -14.31 6.87 -2.28
C TYR A 211 -13.48 5.70 -2.85
N HIS A 212 -12.15 5.80 -2.81
CA HIS A 212 -11.28 4.75 -3.33
C HIS A 212 -11.37 3.46 -2.51
N GLY A 213 -11.45 3.54 -1.18
CA GLY A 213 -11.63 2.37 -0.31
C GLY A 213 -12.94 1.61 -0.59
N GLU A 214 -14.07 2.31 -0.67
CA GLU A 214 -15.37 1.67 -0.96
C GLU A 214 -15.46 1.17 -2.41
N ARG A 215 -14.91 1.92 -3.38
CA ARG A 215 -14.82 1.47 -4.78
C ARG A 215 -14.01 0.17 -4.89
N PHE A 216 -12.88 0.08 -4.20
CA PHE A 216 -12.06 -1.13 -4.16
C PHE A 216 -12.87 -2.35 -3.71
N LEU A 217 -13.52 -2.24 -2.55
CA LEU A 217 -14.31 -3.34 -2.00
C LEU A 217 -15.50 -3.71 -2.88
N HIS A 218 -16.18 -2.71 -3.45
CA HIS A 218 -17.30 -2.95 -4.37
C HIS A 218 -16.88 -3.65 -5.65
N GLU A 219 -15.76 -3.26 -6.27
CA GLU A 219 -15.25 -3.89 -7.48
C GLU A 219 -14.87 -5.36 -7.24
N LEU A 220 -14.33 -5.69 -6.06
CA LEU A 220 -13.98 -7.06 -5.69
C LEU A 220 -15.18 -8.01 -5.53
N GLU A 221 -16.38 -7.48 -5.29
CA GLU A 221 -17.61 -8.29 -5.23
C GLU A 221 -17.88 -9.00 -6.57
N LYS A 222 -17.43 -8.44 -7.70
CA LYS A 222 -17.54 -9.06 -9.03
C LYS A 222 -16.77 -10.39 -9.13
N TYR A 223 -15.76 -10.57 -8.29
CA TYR A 223 -14.97 -11.80 -8.17
C TYR A 223 -15.45 -12.70 -7.02
N GLY A 224 -16.57 -12.37 -6.37
CA GLY A 224 -17.10 -13.11 -5.22
C GLY A 224 -16.39 -12.82 -3.90
N LEU A 225 -15.55 -11.77 -3.85
CA LEU A 225 -14.79 -11.37 -2.68
C LEU A 225 -15.58 -10.30 -1.91
N THR A 226 -16.55 -10.74 -1.11
CA THR A 226 -17.42 -9.84 -0.32
C THR A 226 -16.89 -9.56 1.10
N LYS A 227 -15.66 -9.99 1.39
CA LYS A 227 -15.04 -9.85 2.71
C LYS A 227 -13.69 -9.17 2.55
N PHE A 228 -13.30 -8.46 3.60
CA PHE A 228 -11.97 -7.92 3.78
C PHE A 228 -11.36 -8.49 5.06
N LYS A 229 -10.05 -8.31 5.27
CA LYS A 229 -9.36 -8.77 6.48
C LYS A 229 -9.98 -8.19 7.76
N CYS A 230 -10.29 -6.89 7.72
CA CYS A 230 -10.98 -6.17 8.77
C CYS A 230 -12.46 -6.04 8.43
N GLU A 231 -13.34 -6.18 9.41
CA GLU A 231 -14.79 -5.99 9.21
C GLU A 231 -15.10 -4.55 8.78
N SER A 232 -14.43 -3.59 9.41
CA SER A 232 -14.37 -2.20 9.00
C SER A 232 -12.92 -1.74 8.94
N SER A 233 -12.56 -1.01 7.88
CA SER A 233 -11.23 -0.47 7.65
C SER A 233 -11.20 0.99 8.09
N LEU A 234 -10.47 1.26 9.18
CA LEU A 234 -10.21 2.62 9.63
C LEU A 234 -9.04 3.20 8.83
N MET A 235 -9.29 4.21 8.01
CA MET A 235 -8.28 4.81 7.14
C MET A 235 -8.00 6.25 7.58
N LEU A 236 -6.73 6.62 7.71
CA LEU A 236 -6.29 7.95 8.14
C LEU A 236 -5.52 8.67 7.04
N ALA A 237 -6.05 9.80 6.56
CA ALA A 237 -5.41 10.67 5.59
C ALA A 237 -4.56 11.77 6.24
N ASN A 238 -3.71 12.42 5.45
CA ASN A 238 -2.83 13.53 5.86
C ASN A 238 -1.93 13.28 7.06
N MET A 239 -1.60 12.01 7.34
CA MET A 239 -0.79 11.63 8.49
C MET A 239 0.52 12.43 8.52
N ARG A 240 0.79 13.07 9.65
CA ARG A 240 1.96 13.91 9.90
C ARG A 240 2.22 14.04 11.39
N TYR A 241 3.41 14.51 11.71
CA TYR A 241 3.90 14.67 13.06
C TYR A 241 3.95 16.16 13.43
N SER A 242 3.74 16.46 14.70
CA SER A 242 3.88 17.82 15.24
C SER A 242 5.33 18.27 15.38
N GLU A 243 6.28 17.33 15.44
CA GLU A 243 7.71 17.62 15.42
C GLU A 243 8.20 17.95 14.00
N ILE A 244 8.85 19.10 13.83
CA ILE A 244 9.41 19.52 12.54
C ILE A 244 10.57 18.60 12.14
N SER A 245 10.56 18.13 10.89
CA SER A 245 11.63 17.32 10.34
C SER A 245 12.89 18.15 10.02
N GLU A 246 14.07 17.65 10.43
CA GLU A 246 15.35 18.27 10.07
C GLU A 246 15.59 18.30 8.55
N SER A 247 15.02 17.34 7.82
CA SER A 247 15.17 17.23 6.36
C SER A 247 14.19 18.12 5.59
N TYR A 248 13.15 18.61 6.25
CA TYR A 248 12.15 19.51 5.66
C TYR A 248 11.91 20.71 6.58
N PRO A 249 12.94 21.55 6.81
CA PRO A 249 12.88 22.65 7.77
C PRO A 249 11.92 23.78 7.37
N ASP A 250 11.47 23.78 6.11
CA ASP A 250 10.52 24.75 5.57
C ASP A 250 9.04 24.36 5.85
N LEU A 251 8.79 23.14 6.33
CA LEU A 251 7.48 22.69 6.77
C LEU A 251 7.29 23.00 8.26
N ASP A 252 6.07 23.36 8.65
CA ASP A 252 5.68 23.56 10.05
C ASP A 252 5.23 22.26 10.74
N TYR A 253 5.45 21.12 10.08
CA TYR A 253 5.16 19.77 10.56
C TYR A 253 6.24 18.76 10.11
N GLY A 254 6.26 17.60 10.74
CA GLY A 254 7.04 16.44 10.29
C GLY A 254 6.24 15.64 9.26
N PRO A 255 6.65 15.59 7.99
CA PRO A 255 5.88 14.86 6.98
C PRO A 255 6.04 13.36 7.14
N LEU A 256 4.98 12.60 6.85
CA LEU A 256 5.10 11.19 6.51
C LEU A 256 5.16 11.07 4.98
N ASN A 257 6.34 10.79 4.43
CA ASN A 257 6.51 10.57 2.99
C ASN A 257 6.19 9.12 2.61
N ASN A 258 4.99 8.67 2.97
CA ASN A 258 4.60 7.29 2.79
C ASN A 258 3.10 7.04 2.92
N ALA A 259 2.67 5.86 2.48
CA ALA A 259 1.45 5.20 2.93
C ALA A 259 1.78 3.78 3.41
N TYR A 260 0.95 3.21 4.29
CA TYR A 260 1.08 1.81 4.69
C TYR A 260 -0.20 1.21 5.27
N TYR A 261 -0.40 -0.07 4.97
CA TYR A 261 -1.30 -0.98 5.65
C TYR A 261 -0.71 -1.47 6.98
N THR A 262 -1.43 -1.28 8.08
CA THR A 262 -0.97 -1.63 9.45
C THR A 262 -1.50 -2.96 9.94
N ASN A 263 -2.50 -3.53 9.25
CA ASN A 263 -3.26 -4.70 9.69
C ASN A 263 -3.94 -4.53 11.07
N LYS A 264 -4.21 -3.29 11.51
CA LYS A 264 -5.00 -3.00 12.71
C LYS A 264 -6.49 -2.99 12.34
N CYS A 265 -7.20 -4.06 12.71
CA CYS A 265 -8.63 -4.17 12.45
C CYS A 265 -9.51 -3.63 13.59
N GLU A 266 -8.97 -3.54 14.79
CA GLU A 266 -9.66 -2.95 15.93
C GLU A 266 -9.35 -1.46 16.00
N ALA A 267 -10.39 -0.63 15.99
CA ALA A 267 -10.26 0.83 15.93
C ALA A 267 -9.51 1.43 17.13
N ASP A 268 -9.45 0.74 18.27
CA ASP A 268 -8.69 1.15 19.46
C ASP A 268 -7.19 0.82 19.37
N GLN A 269 -6.76 -0.01 18.42
CA GLN A 269 -5.36 -0.41 18.22
C GLN A 269 -4.62 0.40 17.15
N GLY A 270 -5.33 1.25 16.41
CA GLY A 270 -4.77 2.06 15.33
C GLY A 270 -5.63 2.04 14.07
N PRO A 271 -5.39 2.97 13.14
CA PRO A 271 -5.97 2.91 11.81
C PRO A 271 -5.42 1.71 11.05
N THR A 272 -6.29 1.03 10.31
CA THR A 272 -5.98 -0.08 9.40
C THR A 272 -5.00 0.33 8.30
N MET A 273 -5.10 1.58 7.83
CA MET A 273 -4.21 2.17 6.83
C MET A 273 -3.94 3.64 7.17
N MET A 274 -2.72 4.08 6.89
CA MET A 274 -2.30 5.47 7.06
C MET A 274 -1.72 6.00 5.75
N PHE A 275 -2.13 7.21 5.38
CA PHE A 275 -1.66 7.91 4.19
C PHE A 275 -1.07 9.25 4.64
N GLY A 276 0.20 9.45 4.34
CA GLY A 276 0.91 10.65 4.76
C GLY A 276 0.57 11.87 3.92
N GLN A 277 0.56 13.04 4.57
CA GLN A 277 0.53 14.34 3.88
C GLN A 277 1.75 14.52 2.95
N GLY A 278 2.82 13.75 3.18
CA GLY A 278 4.09 13.92 2.48
C GLY A 278 4.73 15.29 2.75
N SER A 279 5.95 15.44 2.24
CA SER A 279 6.70 16.69 2.30
C SER A 279 6.38 17.63 1.15
N SER A 280 5.64 17.14 0.15
CA SER A 280 5.36 17.85 -1.09
C SER A 280 4.05 17.45 -1.75
N VAL A 281 3.49 16.30 -1.38
CA VAL A 281 2.31 15.72 -2.00
C VAL A 281 1.60 14.78 -1.03
N ASP A 282 0.29 14.90 -0.93
CA ASP A 282 -0.56 13.99 -0.15
C ASP A 282 -0.77 12.66 -0.87
N TYR A 283 -0.49 11.56 -0.17
CA TYR A 283 -0.62 10.20 -0.67
C TYR A 283 -2.08 9.73 -0.80
N ALA A 284 -3.01 10.35 -0.06
CA ALA A 284 -4.43 9.97 -0.10
C ALA A 284 -5.16 10.48 -1.37
N TYR A 285 -4.56 11.40 -2.13
CA TYR A 285 -5.08 11.85 -3.43
C TYR A 285 -4.84 10.82 -4.52
N ASP A 286 -3.89 9.91 -4.32
CA ASP A 286 -3.52 8.92 -5.32
C ASP A 286 -4.30 7.63 -5.10
N GLY A 287 -5.37 7.43 -5.88
CA GLY A 287 -6.19 6.24 -5.77
C GLY A 287 -5.40 4.95 -5.99
N ASP A 288 -4.32 4.97 -6.78
CA ASP A 288 -3.47 3.79 -6.97
C ASP A 288 -2.72 3.38 -5.69
N VAL A 289 -2.26 4.35 -4.88
CA VAL A 289 -1.68 4.13 -3.55
C VAL A 289 -2.76 3.58 -2.61
N VAL A 290 -3.97 4.15 -2.63
CA VAL A 290 -5.08 3.61 -1.83
C VAL A 290 -5.39 2.16 -2.20
N TYR A 291 -5.44 1.84 -3.50
CA TYR A 291 -5.67 0.48 -3.97
C TYR A 291 -4.53 -0.48 -3.64
N HIS A 292 -3.28 -0.01 -3.66
CA HIS A 292 -2.12 -0.78 -3.25
C HIS A 292 -2.21 -1.17 -1.76
N GLU A 293 -2.47 -0.20 -0.87
CA GLU A 293 -2.58 -0.47 0.57
C GLU A 293 -3.78 -1.39 0.89
N MET A 294 -4.91 -1.19 0.21
CA MET A 294 -6.05 -2.12 0.28
C MET A 294 -5.68 -3.52 -0.24
N GLY A 295 -4.82 -3.60 -1.26
CA GLY A 295 -4.28 -4.83 -1.81
C GLY A 295 -3.56 -5.68 -0.76
N HIS A 296 -2.78 -5.08 0.15
CA HIS A 296 -2.15 -5.80 1.26
C HIS A 296 -3.18 -6.47 2.19
N GLY A 297 -4.30 -5.79 2.47
CA GLY A 297 -5.37 -6.38 3.26
C GLY A 297 -6.05 -7.56 2.57
N MET A 298 -6.17 -7.52 1.24
CA MET A 298 -6.65 -8.67 0.45
C MET A 298 -5.66 -9.82 0.44
N VAL A 299 -4.37 -9.55 0.31
CA VAL A 299 -3.32 -10.58 0.45
C VAL A 299 -3.44 -11.22 1.83
N SER A 300 -3.49 -10.43 2.91
CA SER A 300 -3.62 -10.91 4.30
C SER A 300 -4.90 -11.72 4.57
N LEU A 301 -5.97 -11.48 3.80
CA LEU A 301 -7.20 -12.26 3.85
C LEU A 301 -7.06 -13.60 3.13
N LEU A 302 -6.44 -13.60 1.95
CA LEU A 302 -6.46 -14.72 0.99
C LEU A 302 -5.30 -15.69 1.15
N THR A 303 -4.21 -15.29 1.83
CA THR A 303 -3.05 -16.15 2.09
C THR A 303 -3.12 -16.68 3.53
N PRO A 304 -3.37 -17.98 3.77
CA PRO A 304 -3.56 -18.53 5.12
C PRO A 304 -2.39 -18.27 6.07
N ASP A 305 -1.17 -18.39 5.55
CA ASP A 305 0.07 -18.24 6.31
C ASP A 305 0.70 -16.84 6.15
N GLY A 306 0.04 -15.94 5.42
CA GLY A 306 0.60 -14.64 5.04
C GLY A 306 1.57 -14.71 3.84
N LEU A 307 2.22 -13.59 3.54
CA LEU A 307 3.32 -13.47 2.57
C LEU A 307 4.35 -12.48 3.12
N SER A 308 5.06 -12.91 4.15
CA SER A 308 6.03 -12.08 4.88
C SER A 308 7.30 -12.84 5.27
N ASP A 309 7.29 -14.17 5.20
CA ASP A 309 8.39 -14.97 5.71
C ASP A 309 9.57 -14.93 4.75
N ARG A 310 10.77 -14.97 5.33
CA ARG A 310 12.00 -15.04 4.55
C ARG A 310 12.27 -16.49 4.22
N ARG A 311 12.59 -16.75 2.96
CA ARG A 311 13.04 -18.09 2.55
C ARG A 311 14.54 -18.22 2.71
N LEU A 312 14.96 -19.30 3.35
CA LEU A 312 16.36 -19.65 3.58
C LEU A 312 16.82 -20.57 2.45
N ARG A 313 17.58 -20.04 1.48
CA ARG A 313 18.09 -20.80 0.34
C ARG A 313 19.56 -21.12 0.56
N PRO A 314 20.07 -22.24 0.01
CA PRO A 314 21.50 -22.55 0.08
C PRO A 314 22.39 -21.41 -0.41
N GLU A 315 21.95 -20.55 -1.31
CA GLU A 315 22.77 -19.51 -1.90
C GLU A 315 22.50 -18.09 -1.34
N ALA A 316 21.43 -17.89 -0.56
CA ALA A 316 21.00 -16.57 -0.07
C ALA A 316 19.86 -16.64 0.96
N VAL A 317 19.61 -15.53 1.66
CA VAL A 317 18.32 -15.31 2.36
C VAL A 317 17.52 -14.27 1.61
N ILE A 318 16.30 -14.63 1.20
CA ILE A 318 15.53 -13.87 0.20
C ILE A 318 14.24 -13.31 0.78
N ALA A 319 13.79 -12.19 0.18
CA ALA A 319 12.60 -11.43 0.60
C ALA A 319 11.35 -11.73 -0.22
N ASP A 320 11.41 -12.75 -1.08
CA ASP A 320 10.46 -12.95 -2.18
C ASP A 320 9.00 -12.99 -1.74
N ALA A 321 8.65 -13.62 -0.61
CA ALA A 321 7.26 -13.63 -0.14
C ALA A 321 6.73 -12.21 0.06
N GLY A 322 7.52 -11.35 0.70
CA GLY A 322 7.21 -9.92 0.80
C GLY A 322 7.19 -9.24 -0.56
N GLY A 323 8.10 -9.59 -1.48
CA GLY A 323 8.07 -9.06 -2.85
C GLY A 323 6.84 -9.48 -3.66
N ILE A 324 6.34 -10.70 -3.45
CA ILE A 324 5.08 -11.16 -4.02
C ILE A 324 3.92 -10.37 -3.41
N ASN A 325 3.93 -10.12 -2.09
CA ASN A 325 2.93 -9.29 -1.44
C ASN A 325 2.84 -7.89 -2.06
N GLU A 326 3.98 -7.21 -2.22
CA GLU A 326 4.09 -5.91 -2.91
C GLU A 326 3.62 -6.00 -4.38
N SER A 327 4.02 -7.06 -5.08
CA SER A 327 3.65 -7.26 -6.48
C SER A 327 2.14 -7.44 -6.68
N ILE A 328 1.49 -8.14 -5.76
CA ILE A 328 0.05 -8.37 -5.81
C ILE A 328 -0.72 -7.12 -5.37
N ALA A 329 -0.21 -6.35 -4.40
CA ALA A 329 -0.75 -5.03 -4.07
C ALA A 329 -0.69 -4.08 -5.28
N ASP A 330 0.43 -4.04 -6.00
CA ASP A 330 0.55 -3.33 -7.28
C ASP A 330 -0.44 -3.87 -8.33
N TYR A 331 -0.60 -5.19 -8.43
CA TYR A 331 -1.55 -5.80 -9.37
C TYR A 331 -3.00 -5.44 -9.06
N PHE A 332 -3.38 -5.35 -7.78
CA PHE A 332 -4.70 -4.87 -7.38
C PHE A 332 -4.93 -3.44 -7.85
N ALA A 333 -3.97 -2.53 -7.67
CA ALA A 333 -4.06 -1.17 -8.22
C ALA A 333 -4.24 -1.18 -9.76
N ILE A 334 -3.42 -1.98 -10.48
CA ILE A 334 -3.52 -2.17 -11.93
C ILE A 334 -4.90 -2.71 -12.35
N MET A 335 -5.45 -3.65 -11.60
CA MET A 335 -6.78 -4.23 -11.87
C MET A 335 -7.88 -3.17 -11.73
N MET A 336 -7.77 -2.29 -10.74
CA MET A 336 -8.74 -1.25 -10.41
C MET A 336 -8.71 -0.06 -11.37
N THR A 337 -7.52 0.32 -11.83
CA THR A 337 -7.32 1.47 -12.73
C THR A 337 -7.33 1.06 -14.20
N GLY A 338 -6.94 -0.18 -14.51
CA GLY A 338 -6.67 -0.62 -15.87
C GLY A 338 -5.36 -0.08 -16.46
N GLU A 339 -4.54 0.56 -15.63
CA GLU A 339 -3.32 1.27 -16.04
C GLU A 339 -2.06 0.61 -15.45
N HIS A 340 -0.90 0.87 -16.06
CA HIS A 340 0.39 0.28 -15.66
C HIS A 340 1.26 1.18 -14.79
N LEU A 341 0.85 2.42 -14.57
CA LEU A 341 1.57 3.37 -13.73
C LEU A 341 1.05 3.25 -12.30
N LEU A 342 1.97 3.38 -11.34
CA LEU A 342 1.70 3.26 -9.92
C LEU A 342 2.36 4.44 -9.18
N GLY A 343 1.60 5.11 -8.32
CA GLY A 343 1.95 6.35 -7.67
C GLY A 343 2.22 7.48 -8.66
N ASP A 344 1.49 7.57 -9.77
CA ASP A 344 1.80 8.57 -10.82
C ASP A 344 1.46 10.00 -10.41
N TYR A 345 0.45 10.20 -9.55
CA TYR A 345 0.22 11.51 -8.95
C TYR A 345 1.32 11.84 -7.93
N VAL A 346 1.60 10.95 -6.97
CA VAL A 346 2.65 11.18 -5.96
C VAL A 346 3.99 11.49 -6.61
N ALA A 347 4.45 10.65 -7.54
CA ALA A 347 5.76 10.82 -8.16
C ALA A 347 5.86 12.10 -9.02
N ARG A 348 4.78 12.46 -9.72
CA ARG A 348 4.73 13.65 -10.58
C ARG A 348 4.81 14.94 -9.78
N PHE A 349 4.17 14.97 -8.61
CA PHE A 349 4.07 16.18 -7.78
C PHE A 349 5.04 16.21 -6.61
N TRP A 350 5.91 15.20 -6.44
CA TRP A 350 7.02 15.23 -5.49
C TRP A 350 8.31 15.80 -6.14
N PRO A 351 8.71 17.05 -5.82
CA PRO A 351 9.95 17.63 -6.30
C PRO A 351 11.15 16.79 -5.86
N GLY A 352 11.93 16.32 -6.83
CA GLY A 352 13.14 15.53 -6.59
C GLY A 352 12.98 14.01 -6.74
N TYR A 353 11.77 13.48 -6.93
CA TYR A 353 11.59 12.05 -7.24
C TYR A 353 12.21 11.67 -8.59
N GLY A 354 12.09 12.55 -9.59
CA GLY A 354 12.80 12.44 -10.86
C GLY A 354 12.21 11.45 -11.87
N LYS A 355 11.06 10.84 -11.55
CA LYS A 355 10.27 9.96 -12.43
C LYS A 355 8.79 10.37 -12.38
N PRO A 356 8.01 10.15 -13.45
CA PRO A 356 6.58 10.51 -13.46
C PRO A 356 5.67 9.48 -12.78
N TYR A 357 6.23 8.43 -12.17
CA TYR A 357 5.56 7.35 -11.45
C TYR A 357 6.53 6.72 -10.44
N ILE A 358 6.02 6.13 -9.36
CA ILE A 358 6.83 5.41 -8.37
C ILE A 358 7.30 4.08 -8.96
N ARG A 359 6.36 3.29 -9.50
CA ARG A 359 6.63 2.02 -10.18
C ARG A 359 5.82 1.91 -11.47
N THR A 360 6.17 0.94 -12.31
CA THR A 360 5.36 0.62 -13.48
C THR A 360 5.38 -0.86 -13.82
N GLY A 361 4.23 -1.38 -14.24
CA GLY A 361 4.10 -2.71 -14.84
C GLY A 361 4.78 -2.85 -16.22
N GLU A 362 5.17 -1.76 -16.88
CA GLU A 362 5.89 -1.82 -18.17
C GLU A 362 7.43 -1.87 -18.02
N ASN A 363 7.93 -2.17 -16.82
CA ASN A 363 9.36 -2.29 -16.59
C ASN A 363 9.98 -3.54 -17.26
N THR A 364 11.30 -3.50 -17.44
CA THR A 364 12.12 -4.60 -17.99
C THR A 364 12.94 -5.30 -16.92
N LYS A 365 12.52 -5.23 -15.65
CA LYS A 365 13.27 -5.83 -14.54
C LYS A 365 13.18 -7.35 -14.62
N VAL A 366 14.29 -7.98 -14.28
CA VAL A 366 14.50 -9.42 -14.37
C VAL A 366 15.16 -9.94 -13.10
N CYS A 367 14.96 -11.23 -12.84
CA CYS A 367 15.64 -11.94 -11.79
C CYS A 367 16.87 -12.69 -12.34
N PRO A 368 18.03 -12.67 -11.65
CA PRO A 368 18.32 -12.05 -10.33
C PRO A 368 18.68 -10.57 -10.35
N GLU A 369 18.88 -9.98 -11.53
CA GLU A 369 19.58 -8.69 -11.68
C GLU A 369 18.92 -7.55 -10.91
N ASN A 370 17.61 -7.64 -10.66
CA ASN A 370 16.82 -6.63 -9.99
C ASN A 370 16.20 -7.08 -8.66
N THR A 371 16.49 -8.29 -8.18
CA THR A 371 16.05 -8.78 -6.87
C THR A 371 17.15 -8.54 -5.83
N ILE A 372 17.07 -7.42 -5.12
CA ILE A 372 18.10 -6.86 -4.25
C ILE A 372 17.88 -7.12 -2.75
N GLY A 373 16.90 -7.93 -2.37
CA GLY A 373 16.53 -8.20 -0.97
C GLY A 373 15.57 -7.19 -0.37
N GLN A 374 15.03 -6.29 -1.21
CA GLN A 374 14.07 -5.25 -0.84
C GLN A 374 12.74 -5.57 -1.53
N VAL A 375 11.70 -5.76 -0.74
CA VAL A 375 10.42 -6.34 -1.21
C VAL A 375 9.80 -5.59 -2.40
N HIS A 376 9.86 -4.26 -2.44
CA HIS A 376 9.30 -3.47 -3.53
C HIS A 376 10.07 -3.71 -4.83
N ASN A 377 11.40 -3.72 -4.77
CA ASN A 377 12.25 -3.99 -5.93
C ASN A 377 12.09 -5.45 -6.39
N ASP A 378 12.05 -6.38 -5.43
CA ASP A 378 12.04 -7.82 -5.68
C ASP A 378 10.69 -8.27 -6.30
N GLY A 379 9.60 -7.54 -6.03
CA GLY A 379 8.28 -7.79 -6.61
C GLY A 379 8.09 -7.31 -8.04
N GLU A 380 8.85 -6.30 -8.50
CA GLU A 380 8.63 -5.65 -9.80
C GLU A 380 8.73 -6.57 -11.03
N PRO A 381 9.65 -7.56 -11.09
CA PRO A 381 9.65 -8.54 -12.17
C PRO A 381 8.33 -9.31 -12.28
N LEU A 382 7.73 -9.70 -11.15
CA LEU A 382 6.43 -10.39 -11.12
C LEU A 382 5.31 -9.44 -11.58
N THR A 383 5.26 -8.22 -11.06
CA THR A 383 4.25 -7.22 -11.46
C THR A 383 4.29 -6.98 -12.97
N ALA A 384 5.48 -6.84 -13.53
CA ALA A 384 5.64 -6.61 -14.96
C ALA A 384 5.21 -7.79 -15.83
N ALA A 385 5.45 -9.02 -15.37
CA ALA A 385 4.99 -10.20 -16.08
C ALA A 385 3.46 -10.36 -16.03
N LEU A 386 2.86 -10.09 -14.87
CA LEU A 386 1.41 -10.10 -14.70
C LEU A 386 0.77 -9.02 -15.57
N TRP A 387 1.29 -7.79 -15.58
CA TRP A 387 0.80 -6.73 -16.47
C TRP A 387 0.93 -7.10 -17.96
N ALA A 388 2.11 -7.58 -18.38
CA ALA A 388 2.34 -7.97 -19.77
C ALA A 388 1.34 -9.06 -20.24
N THR A 389 0.98 -9.97 -19.32
CA THR A 389 -0.05 -10.98 -19.57
C THR A 389 -1.44 -10.36 -19.61
N ARG A 390 -1.81 -9.53 -18.61
CA ARG A 390 -3.12 -8.87 -18.51
C ARG A 390 -3.44 -8.03 -19.74
N LYS A 391 -2.47 -7.25 -20.22
CA LYS A 391 -2.59 -6.41 -21.43
C LYS A 391 -3.05 -7.20 -22.66
N ARG A 392 -2.73 -8.50 -22.71
CA ARG A 392 -3.04 -9.36 -23.84
C ARG A 392 -4.24 -10.27 -23.62
N VAL A 393 -4.36 -10.82 -22.41
CA VAL A 393 -5.35 -11.83 -22.01
C VAL A 393 -6.63 -11.19 -21.46
N GLY A 394 -6.53 -9.98 -20.91
CA GLY A 394 -7.62 -9.23 -20.29
C GLY A 394 -7.86 -9.60 -18.83
N ASP A 395 -9.06 -9.26 -18.36
CA ASP A 395 -9.60 -9.52 -17.01
C ASP A 395 -9.59 -10.99 -16.59
N LYS A 396 -9.49 -11.94 -17.54
CA LYS A 396 -9.35 -13.36 -17.22
C LYS A 396 -8.15 -13.66 -16.31
N LEU A 397 -7.08 -12.86 -16.40
CA LEU A 397 -5.91 -13.01 -15.51
C LEU A 397 -6.26 -12.68 -14.06
N ASP A 398 -7.22 -11.79 -13.81
CA ASP A 398 -7.57 -11.33 -12.47
C ASP A 398 -8.01 -12.51 -11.60
N THR A 399 -8.85 -13.41 -12.13
CA THR A 399 -9.25 -14.64 -11.42
C THR A 399 -8.08 -15.59 -11.16
N VAL A 400 -7.12 -15.70 -12.09
CA VAL A 400 -5.93 -16.54 -11.92
C VAL A 400 -5.03 -16.02 -10.80
N VAL A 401 -4.85 -14.70 -10.72
CA VAL A 401 -4.06 -14.06 -9.66
C VAL A 401 -4.73 -14.21 -8.30
N LEU A 402 -6.06 -14.04 -8.23
CA LEU A 402 -6.82 -14.26 -7.00
C LEU A 402 -6.75 -15.71 -6.52
N ASP A 403 -6.84 -16.68 -7.42
CA ASP A 403 -6.76 -18.11 -7.10
C ASP A 403 -5.35 -18.58 -6.73
N MET A 404 -4.31 -17.80 -7.04
CA MET A 404 -2.92 -18.08 -6.65
C MET A 404 -2.74 -17.91 -5.14
N LEU A 405 -3.27 -16.83 -4.56
CA LEU A 405 -3.02 -16.45 -3.16
C LEU A 405 -3.26 -17.56 -2.14
N PRO A 406 -4.40 -18.30 -2.14
CA PRO A 406 -4.62 -19.37 -1.17
C PRO A 406 -3.73 -20.60 -1.38
N ARG A 407 -2.95 -20.67 -2.47
CA ARG A 407 -2.05 -21.78 -2.81
C ARG A 407 -0.59 -21.49 -2.44
N LEU A 408 -0.25 -20.27 -2.07
CA LEU A 408 1.12 -19.89 -1.73
C LEU A 408 1.43 -20.18 -0.25
N PRO A 409 2.61 -20.74 0.06
CA PRO A 409 3.12 -20.80 1.43
C PRO A 409 3.58 -19.41 1.91
N GLY A 410 3.69 -19.24 3.24
CA GLY A 410 4.12 -17.98 3.87
C GLY A 410 5.50 -17.46 3.43
N ASP A 411 6.38 -18.38 3.01
CA ASP A 411 7.74 -18.15 2.54
C ASP A 411 7.91 -18.39 1.02
N ALA A 412 6.82 -18.24 0.25
CA ALA A 412 6.85 -18.43 -1.21
C ALA A 412 7.98 -17.62 -1.87
N ASP A 413 8.72 -18.28 -2.77
CA ASP A 413 9.65 -17.61 -3.66
C ASP A 413 9.00 -17.27 -5.01
N LEU A 414 9.66 -16.41 -5.79
CA LEU A 414 9.14 -15.97 -7.09
C LEU A 414 8.89 -17.15 -8.05
N GLU A 415 9.70 -18.19 -7.97
CA GLU A 415 9.52 -19.44 -8.72
C GLU A 415 8.23 -20.16 -8.34
N THR A 416 7.97 -20.31 -7.04
CA THR A 416 6.74 -20.91 -6.52
C THR A 416 5.52 -20.12 -7.00
N ALA A 417 5.56 -18.79 -6.94
CA ALA A 417 4.47 -17.94 -7.43
C ALA A 417 4.25 -18.11 -8.94
N ALA A 418 5.31 -18.02 -9.75
CA ALA A 418 5.22 -18.15 -11.20
C ALA A 418 4.72 -19.54 -11.64
N HIS A 419 5.16 -20.60 -10.98
CA HIS A 419 4.65 -21.95 -11.21
C HIS A 419 3.18 -22.08 -10.83
N THR A 420 2.76 -21.53 -9.69
CA THR A 420 1.37 -21.57 -9.23
C THR A 420 0.43 -20.86 -10.20
N VAL A 421 0.78 -19.67 -10.68
CA VAL A 421 -0.01 -18.95 -11.70
C VAL A 421 -0.09 -19.75 -13.01
N LEU A 422 1.02 -20.35 -13.46
CA LEU A 422 1.04 -21.17 -14.66
C LEU A 422 0.16 -22.42 -14.52
N GLU A 423 0.17 -23.07 -13.36
CA GLU A 423 -0.68 -24.22 -13.07
C GLU A 423 -2.16 -23.86 -13.15
N ILE A 424 -2.58 -22.76 -12.50
CA ILE A 424 -3.96 -22.27 -12.57
C ILE A 424 -4.33 -21.92 -14.01
N ALA A 425 -3.47 -21.23 -14.75
CA ALA A 425 -3.72 -20.91 -16.15
C ALA A 425 -3.88 -22.17 -17.03
N LYS A 426 -3.15 -23.25 -16.74
CA LYS A 426 -3.34 -24.56 -17.40
C LYS A 426 -4.69 -25.20 -17.06
N GLU A 427 -5.14 -25.06 -15.81
CA GLU A 427 -6.50 -25.47 -15.41
C GLU A 427 -7.55 -24.70 -16.22
N ARG A 428 -7.42 -23.37 -16.31
CA ARG A 428 -8.31 -22.50 -17.12
C ARG A 428 -8.29 -22.86 -18.61
N HIS A 429 -7.13 -23.22 -19.15
CA HIS A 429 -7.01 -23.71 -20.52
C HIS A 429 -7.75 -25.05 -20.70
N ALA A 430 -7.56 -26.01 -19.79
CA ALA A 430 -8.23 -27.30 -19.85
C ALA A 430 -9.76 -27.20 -19.75
N GLU A 431 -10.26 -26.20 -19.01
CA GLU A 431 -11.68 -25.83 -18.93
C GLU A 431 -12.20 -25.11 -20.19
N GLY A 432 -11.30 -24.68 -21.08
CA GLY A 432 -11.62 -23.94 -22.30
C GLY A 432 -11.89 -22.45 -22.10
N SER A 433 -11.63 -21.90 -20.90
CA SER A 433 -11.79 -20.46 -20.63
C SER A 433 -10.58 -19.63 -21.12
N TRP A 434 -9.41 -20.27 -21.22
CA TRP A 434 -8.20 -19.73 -21.82
C TRP A 434 -7.86 -20.44 -23.13
N SER A 435 -7.31 -19.69 -24.09
CA SER A 435 -6.76 -20.24 -25.33
C SER A 435 -5.30 -20.64 -25.16
N GLU A 436 -4.78 -21.50 -26.05
CA GLU A 436 -3.35 -21.84 -26.10
C GLU A 436 -2.47 -20.58 -26.20
N LEU A 437 -2.94 -19.57 -26.96
CA LEU A 437 -2.21 -18.31 -27.11
C LEU A 437 -2.14 -17.52 -25.81
N ASP A 438 -3.19 -17.54 -24.98
CA ASP A 438 -3.19 -16.89 -23.67
C ASP A 438 -2.13 -17.54 -22.75
N LEU A 439 -2.06 -18.87 -22.78
CA LEU A 439 -1.07 -19.64 -22.02
C LEU A 439 0.37 -19.38 -22.51
N GLU A 440 0.59 -19.33 -23.82
CA GLU A 440 1.89 -18.98 -24.41
C GLU A 440 2.34 -17.56 -24.00
N HIS A 441 1.40 -16.61 -23.93
CA HIS A 441 1.72 -15.25 -23.52
C HIS A 441 2.16 -15.17 -22.05
N LEU A 442 1.44 -15.85 -21.15
CA LEU A 442 1.82 -15.96 -19.75
C LEU A 442 3.21 -16.59 -19.61
N TYR A 443 3.45 -17.71 -20.29
CA TYR A 443 4.74 -18.39 -20.25
C TYR A 443 5.89 -17.48 -20.68
N ARG A 444 5.75 -16.78 -21.82
CA ARG A 444 6.78 -15.83 -22.29
C ARG A 444 6.99 -14.67 -21.32
N ALA A 445 5.94 -14.18 -20.68
CA ALA A 445 6.03 -13.07 -19.73
C ALA A 445 6.88 -13.44 -18.50
N PHE A 446 6.70 -14.66 -17.97
CA PHE A 446 7.51 -15.20 -16.86
C PHE A 446 8.93 -15.59 -17.28
N ASP A 447 9.06 -16.29 -18.41
CA ASP A 447 10.35 -16.76 -18.93
C ASP A 447 11.30 -15.59 -19.23
N SER A 448 10.81 -14.55 -19.91
CA SER A 448 11.59 -13.35 -20.23
C SER A 448 12.11 -12.55 -19.02
N ARG A 449 11.64 -12.88 -17.81
CA ARG A 449 12.03 -12.21 -16.57
C ARG A 449 12.74 -13.12 -15.57
N GLY A 450 13.07 -14.34 -15.97
CA GLY A 450 13.78 -15.30 -15.12
C GLY A 450 12.96 -15.81 -13.94
N LEU A 451 11.62 -15.78 -14.04
CA LEU A 451 10.76 -16.11 -12.89
C LEU A 451 10.59 -17.60 -12.62
N TYR A 452 11.02 -18.50 -13.52
CA TYR A 452 10.97 -19.96 -13.29
C TYR A 452 12.24 -20.52 -12.66
N ASP A 453 13.36 -19.81 -12.78
CA ASP A 453 14.67 -20.20 -12.26
C ASP A 453 15.38 -18.94 -11.78
N CYS A 454 14.82 -18.37 -10.73
CA CYS A 454 15.19 -17.08 -10.20
C CYS A 454 16.43 -17.27 -9.31
N GLY A 455 17.59 -17.45 -9.95
CA GLY A 455 18.88 -17.63 -9.28
C GLY A 455 19.18 -16.49 -8.30
N ARG A 456 20.15 -16.67 -7.39
CA ARG A 456 20.61 -15.61 -6.47
C ARG A 456 22.10 -15.33 -6.63
N ILE A 457 22.57 -15.49 -7.87
CA ILE A 457 23.98 -15.37 -8.23
C ILE A 457 24.04 -14.58 -9.53
N ILE A 458 24.71 -13.43 -9.52
CA ILE A 458 25.02 -12.68 -10.74
C ILE A 458 26.32 -13.25 -11.32
N THR A 459 26.23 -13.80 -12.52
CA THR A 459 27.36 -14.49 -13.19
C THR A 459 27.91 -13.74 -14.39
N ASP A 460 27.11 -12.85 -14.99
CA ASP A 460 27.57 -11.99 -16.07
C ASP A 460 28.59 -10.97 -15.53
N ILE A 461 29.79 -10.97 -16.12
CA ILE A 461 30.92 -10.21 -15.60
C ILE A 461 30.76 -8.69 -15.82
N ASP A 462 30.09 -8.29 -16.89
CA ASP A 462 29.83 -6.88 -17.18
C ASP A 462 28.82 -6.36 -16.17
N GLU A 463 27.77 -7.14 -15.91
CA GLU A 463 26.77 -6.86 -14.89
C GLU A 463 27.38 -6.77 -13.47
N VAL A 464 28.28 -7.69 -13.10
CA VAL A 464 29.02 -7.63 -11.82
C VAL A 464 29.87 -6.36 -11.72
N ALA A 465 30.52 -5.93 -12.81
CA ALA A 465 31.37 -4.75 -12.83
C ALA A 465 30.58 -3.42 -12.77
N THR A 466 29.33 -3.38 -13.28
CA THR A 466 28.47 -2.19 -13.15
C THR A 466 28.08 -1.88 -11.70
N GLY A 467 28.10 -2.91 -10.84
CA GLY A 467 27.76 -2.81 -9.43
C GLY A 467 26.28 -3.00 -9.15
N ARG A 468 26.02 -3.53 -7.96
CA ARG A 468 24.69 -3.94 -7.50
C ARG A 468 24.31 -3.25 -6.19
N SER A 469 23.01 -3.12 -5.99
CA SER A 469 22.45 -2.78 -4.70
C SER A 469 22.06 -4.06 -3.96
N MET A 470 22.23 -4.07 -2.64
CA MET A 470 21.80 -5.13 -1.75
C MET A 470 21.23 -4.53 -0.47
N TYR A 471 20.03 -4.96 -0.09
CA TYR A 471 19.47 -4.70 1.23
C TYR A 471 19.92 -5.79 2.19
N LEU A 472 20.70 -5.39 3.19
CA LEU A 472 21.30 -6.26 4.17
C LEU A 472 20.52 -6.16 5.49
N ARG A 473 19.99 -7.30 5.93
CA ARG A 473 19.21 -7.39 7.16
C ARG A 473 20.07 -7.13 8.39
N GLY A 474 19.54 -6.39 9.35
CA GLY A 474 20.20 -6.20 10.64
C GLY A 474 20.33 -7.50 11.43
N LEU A 475 21.35 -7.59 12.28
CA LEU A 475 21.52 -8.66 13.25
C LEU A 475 20.27 -8.80 14.14
N SER A 476 19.85 -10.04 14.36
CA SER A 476 18.79 -10.38 15.30
C SER A 476 19.27 -11.46 16.25
N ASP A 477 18.75 -11.46 17.48
CA ASP A 477 19.12 -12.47 18.47
C ASP A 477 18.62 -13.89 18.10
N SER A 478 17.73 -13.97 17.11
CA SER A 478 17.18 -15.21 16.54
C SER A 478 18.07 -15.87 15.48
N VAL A 479 19.15 -15.21 15.00
CA VAL A 479 20.05 -15.76 13.98
C VAL A 479 21.51 -15.47 14.31
N THR A 480 22.37 -16.48 14.18
CA THR A 480 23.80 -16.39 14.46
C THR A 480 24.64 -17.04 13.34
N PRO A 481 25.81 -16.50 12.98
CA PRO A 481 26.36 -15.22 13.44
C PRO A 481 25.70 -14.01 12.75
N PHE A 482 25.08 -14.19 11.58
CA PHE A 482 24.49 -13.13 10.77
C PHE A 482 23.46 -13.69 9.79
N TRP A 483 22.73 -12.79 9.14
CA TRP A 483 21.93 -13.10 7.96
C TRP A 483 22.79 -13.02 6.69
N PRO A 484 22.86 -14.08 5.86
CA PRO A 484 23.44 -13.98 4.54
C PRO A 484 22.77 -12.91 3.68
N GLY A 485 23.55 -12.29 2.79
CA GLY A 485 23.02 -11.35 1.80
C GLY A 485 22.00 -11.99 0.84
N PRO A 486 21.23 -11.17 0.11
CA PRO A 486 20.18 -11.65 -0.77
C PRO A 486 20.69 -12.23 -2.09
N MET A 487 21.96 -12.03 -2.44
CA MET A 487 22.57 -12.62 -3.64
C MET A 487 24.10 -12.69 -3.50
N GLN A 488 24.74 -13.38 -4.44
CA GLN A 488 26.20 -13.45 -4.59
C GLN A 488 26.64 -12.83 -5.92
N LEU A 489 27.84 -12.25 -5.96
CA LEU A 489 28.51 -11.83 -7.20
C LEU A 489 29.63 -12.80 -7.55
N ARG A 490 29.68 -13.26 -8.80
CA ARG A 490 30.77 -14.09 -9.32
C ARG A 490 31.80 -13.22 -10.04
N GLY A 491 33.03 -13.20 -9.53
CA GLY A 491 34.20 -12.66 -10.22
C GLY A 491 35.04 -13.77 -10.84
N GLU A 492 35.73 -13.47 -11.93
CA GLU A 492 36.76 -14.34 -12.51
C GLU A 492 37.97 -13.50 -12.88
N VAL A 493 39.16 -13.98 -12.53
CA VAL A 493 40.41 -13.26 -12.84
C VAL A 493 40.75 -13.45 -14.33
N PRO A 494 40.68 -12.42 -15.18
CA PRO A 494 41.00 -12.53 -16.59
C PRO A 494 42.50 -12.74 -16.81
N VAL A 495 42.85 -13.25 -17.98
CA VAL A 495 44.24 -13.31 -18.43
C VAL A 495 44.85 -11.90 -18.46
N GLY A 496 46.01 -11.73 -17.81
CA GLY A 496 46.71 -10.44 -17.73
C GLY A 496 46.42 -9.65 -16.46
N SER A 497 45.61 -10.18 -15.55
CA SER A 497 45.48 -9.70 -14.18
C SER A 497 45.81 -10.80 -13.18
N ASP A 498 46.25 -10.39 -11.99
CA ASP A 498 46.38 -11.21 -10.79
C ASP A 498 45.68 -10.56 -9.58
N ASN A 499 44.80 -9.57 -9.82
CA ASN A 499 44.15 -8.82 -8.76
C ASN A 499 42.64 -8.65 -9.00
N LEU A 500 41.90 -8.67 -7.90
CA LEU A 500 40.50 -8.27 -7.83
C LEU A 500 40.34 -7.13 -6.83
N ILE A 501 39.50 -6.17 -7.19
CA ILE A 501 39.01 -5.12 -6.30
C ILE A 501 37.53 -5.38 -6.09
N ILE A 502 37.15 -5.52 -4.82
CA ILE A 502 35.77 -5.54 -4.40
C ILE A 502 35.47 -4.19 -3.78
N SER A 503 34.43 -3.50 -4.26
CA SER A 503 34.06 -2.19 -3.73
C SER A 503 32.56 -2.09 -3.55
N PHE A 504 32.12 -1.31 -2.56
CA PHE A 504 30.73 -1.00 -2.28
C PHE A 504 30.63 0.27 -1.44
N ARG A 505 29.45 0.91 -1.46
CA ARG A 505 29.08 1.97 -0.54
C ARG A 505 28.09 1.44 0.47
N LEU A 506 28.28 1.76 1.74
CA LEU A 506 27.38 1.33 2.80
C LEU A 506 26.66 2.53 3.41
N SER A 507 25.34 2.44 3.53
CA SER A 507 24.51 3.44 4.19
C SER A 507 23.41 2.79 5.02
N PRO A 508 22.96 3.41 6.13
CA PRO A 508 21.74 2.95 6.80
C PRO A 508 20.53 3.07 5.88
N ARG A 509 19.52 2.22 6.12
CA ARG A 509 18.22 2.34 5.45
C ARG A 509 17.57 3.69 5.79
N GLY A 510 17.02 4.39 4.80
CA GLY A 510 16.27 5.64 5.01
C GLY A 510 15.01 5.45 5.87
N THR A 511 14.47 6.56 6.38
CA THR A 511 13.20 6.56 7.15
C THR A 511 12.06 7.14 6.31
N SER A 512 10.82 6.73 6.59
CA SER A 512 9.61 7.25 5.93
C SER A 512 9.29 8.71 6.28
N THR A 513 9.81 9.21 7.41
CA THR A 513 9.66 10.63 7.79
C THR A 513 10.65 11.53 7.05
N GLY A 514 11.55 10.92 6.26
CA GLY A 514 12.66 11.59 5.59
C GLY A 514 13.73 12.10 6.54
N ASN A 515 13.60 11.92 7.85
CA ASN A 515 14.65 12.25 8.81
C ASN A 515 15.91 11.42 8.50
N PRO A 516 17.12 12.02 8.61
CA PRO A 516 18.35 11.31 8.34
C PRO A 516 18.48 10.12 9.29
N ASN A 517 18.57 8.90 8.74
CA ASN A 517 18.93 7.76 9.58
C ASN A 517 20.44 7.80 9.81
N THR A 518 20.86 8.06 11.05
CA THR A 518 22.27 8.08 11.47
C THR A 518 22.66 6.81 12.21
N SER A 519 21.81 5.79 12.19
CA SER A 519 22.12 4.49 12.79
C SER A 519 23.42 3.95 12.21
N PRO A 520 24.36 3.50 13.06
CA PRO A 520 25.62 2.93 12.58
C PRO A 520 25.32 1.69 11.75
N VAL A 521 26.08 1.47 10.69
CA VAL A 521 26.04 0.26 9.85
C VAL A 521 27.46 -0.22 9.58
N ASP A 522 27.62 -1.53 9.42
CA ASP A 522 28.88 -2.14 9.00
C ASP A 522 28.57 -3.45 8.26
N ALA A 523 29.48 -3.87 7.39
CA ALA A 523 29.32 -5.07 6.60
C ALA A 523 30.63 -5.80 6.41
N GLU A 524 30.55 -7.13 6.45
CA GLU A 524 31.66 -8.01 6.16
C GLU A 524 31.46 -8.72 4.83
N LEU A 525 32.57 -9.01 4.15
CA LEU A 525 32.62 -9.77 2.92
C LEU A 525 32.89 -11.24 3.24
N LEU A 526 31.99 -12.11 2.78
CA LEU A 526 32.25 -13.53 2.70
C LEU A 526 32.78 -13.85 1.30
N LEU A 527 33.88 -14.59 1.22
CA LEU A 527 34.56 -14.94 -0.02
C LEU A 527 34.70 -16.46 -0.15
N LYS A 528 34.50 -16.95 -1.37
CA LYS A 528 34.77 -18.35 -1.74
C LYS A 528 35.57 -18.44 -3.03
N TRP A 529 36.58 -19.29 -3.05
CA TRP A 529 37.54 -19.51 -4.13
C TRP A 529 37.30 -20.85 -4.81
N ALA A 530 36.18 -20.96 -5.54
CA ALA A 530 35.79 -22.21 -6.18
C ALA A 530 34.98 -21.94 -7.46
N ASP A 531 34.85 -22.96 -8.30
CA ASP A 531 33.99 -22.91 -9.49
C ASP A 531 32.50 -22.92 -9.14
N GLU A 532 32.15 -23.41 -7.94
CA GLU A 532 30.78 -23.51 -7.44
C GLU A 532 30.49 -22.39 -6.43
N PRO A 533 29.25 -21.84 -6.40
CA PRO A 533 28.87 -20.76 -5.52
C PRO A 533 28.94 -21.14 -4.04
N MET A 534 28.94 -20.12 -3.18
CA MET A 534 28.87 -20.32 -1.74
C MET A 534 27.54 -20.96 -1.36
N ARG A 535 27.60 -21.89 -0.41
CA ARG A 535 26.44 -22.57 0.16
C ARG A 535 26.34 -22.29 1.65
N PHE A 536 25.14 -21.92 2.08
CA PHE A 536 24.70 -21.73 3.44
C PHE A 536 23.84 -22.92 3.89
N GLU A 537 23.97 -23.27 5.16
CA GLU A 537 23.12 -24.20 5.85
C GLU A 537 22.53 -23.51 7.08
N TYR A 538 21.26 -23.78 7.33
CA TYR A 538 20.48 -23.16 8.41
C TYR A 538 20.04 -24.27 9.36
N GLN A 539 20.51 -24.21 10.60
CA GLN A 539 20.24 -25.22 11.61
C GLN A 539 19.53 -24.56 12.79
N LEU A 540 18.36 -25.06 13.15
CA LEU A 540 17.70 -24.62 14.39
C LEU A 540 18.44 -25.23 15.58
N THR A 541 18.99 -24.39 16.45
CA THR A 541 19.81 -24.78 17.61
C THR A 541 19.30 -24.07 18.86
N SER A 542 19.64 -24.58 20.06
CA SER A 542 19.33 -23.87 21.30
C SER A 542 20.56 -23.09 21.79
N LYS A 543 20.37 -21.85 22.24
CA LYS A 543 21.46 -20.94 22.67
C LYS A 543 22.24 -21.44 23.90
N THR A 544 21.70 -22.42 24.62
CA THR A 544 22.28 -23.02 25.83
C THR A 544 22.86 -24.41 25.60
N ASP A 545 22.84 -24.94 24.38
CA ASP A 545 23.59 -26.16 24.06
C ASP A 545 25.09 -25.81 24.07
N ASP A 546 25.66 -25.71 25.27
CA ASP A 546 27.07 -25.97 25.46
C ASP A 546 27.33 -27.34 24.80
N LEU A 547 28.24 -27.38 23.84
CA LEU A 547 28.64 -28.57 23.07
C LEU A 547 29.17 -29.74 23.95
N ASP A 548 29.07 -29.64 25.27
CA ASP A 548 29.52 -30.59 26.27
C ASP A 548 28.48 -31.63 26.71
N GLY A 549 27.24 -31.54 26.19
CA GLY A 549 26.19 -32.54 26.44
C GLY A 549 25.46 -32.36 27.78
N SER A 550 25.47 -31.15 28.34
CA SER A 550 24.62 -30.77 29.48
C SER A 550 23.12 -30.84 29.13
N PRO A 551 22.24 -31.14 30.10
CA PRO A 551 20.81 -31.22 29.85
C PRO A 551 20.24 -29.85 29.42
N ALA A 552 19.37 -29.86 28.41
CA ALA A 552 18.74 -28.67 27.85
C ALA A 552 18.05 -27.82 28.94
N ASP A 553 18.39 -26.53 28.96
CA ASP A 553 17.75 -25.53 29.81
C ASP A 553 16.30 -25.33 29.31
N PRO A 554 15.26 -25.46 30.17
CA PRO A 554 13.89 -25.17 29.77
C PRO A 554 13.66 -23.72 29.33
N ASP A 555 14.59 -22.80 29.63
CA ASP A 555 14.57 -21.39 29.18
C ASP A 555 15.46 -21.14 27.94
N ALA A 556 15.91 -22.19 27.24
CA ALA A 556 16.77 -22.06 26.07
C ALA A 556 16.07 -21.36 24.88
N GLU A 557 16.63 -20.23 24.43
CA GLU A 557 16.17 -19.55 23.21
C GLU A 557 16.58 -20.37 21.97
N GLU A 558 15.61 -20.65 21.10
CA GLU A 558 15.88 -21.24 19.77
C GLU A 558 16.47 -20.17 18.84
N VAL A 559 17.59 -20.50 18.18
CA VAL A 559 18.34 -19.62 17.29
C VAL A 559 18.68 -20.39 16.02
N ILE A 560 18.54 -19.73 14.86
CA ILE A 560 19.00 -20.27 13.58
C ILE A 560 20.51 -20.04 13.49
N GLN A 561 21.27 -21.13 13.56
CA GLN A 561 22.69 -21.14 13.27
C GLN A 561 22.91 -21.21 11.75
N VAL A 562 23.59 -20.21 11.22
CA VAL A 562 24.04 -20.12 9.83
C VAL A 562 25.48 -20.59 9.77
N VAL A 563 25.70 -21.66 9.03
CA VAL A 563 27.05 -22.11 8.63
C VAL A 563 27.13 -22.13 7.11
N GLY A 564 28.32 -22.25 6.56
CA GLY A 564 28.50 -22.31 5.12
C GLY A 564 29.93 -22.65 4.73
N ASP A 565 30.16 -22.76 3.43
CA ASP A 565 31.43 -23.19 2.86
C ASP A 565 32.25 -22.03 2.26
N TRP A 566 32.16 -20.84 2.87
CA TRP A 566 33.05 -19.73 2.55
C TRP A 566 34.47 -19.99 3.06
N ASP A 567 35.46 -19.54 2.29
CA ASP A 567 36.87 -19.74 2.62
C ASP A 567 37.39 -18.63 3.54
N GLU A 568 36.90 -17.40 3.32
CA GLU A 568 37.37 -16.22 4.04
C GLU A 568 36.23 -15.27 4.41
N GLN A 569 36.41 -14.62 5.55
CA GLN A 569 35.61 -13.50 6.02
C GLN A 569 36.54 -12.30 6.18
N ARG A 570 36.20 -11.17 5.55
CA ARG A 570 37.05 -9.99 5.45
C ARG A 570 36.26 -8.73 5.73
N ILE A 571 36.88 -7.77 6.42
CA ILE A 571 36.38 -6.40 6.55
C ILE A 571 37.03 -5.57 5.45
N ALA A 572 36.22 -4.85 4.67
CA ALA A 572 36.72 -3.93 3.65
C ALA A 572 37.31 -2.67 4.31
N THR A 573 38.32 -2.07 3.69
CA THR A 573 38.89 -0.80 4.17
C THR A 573 37.97 0.35 3.79
N LEU A 574 37.59 1.16 4.78
CA LEU A 574 36.85 2.40 4.58
C LEU A 574 37.79 3.46 3.95
N ILE A 575 37.56 3.81 2.68
CA ILE A 575 38.39 4.79 1.94
C ILE A 575 37.80 6.21 1.95
N SER A 576 36.49 6.35 2.22
CA SER A 576 35.78 7.62 2.40
C SER A 576 34.71 7.48 3.49
N SER A 577 33.78 8.43 3.66
CA SER A 577 32.72 8.31 4.69
C SER A 577 31.81 7.08 4.54
N SER A 578 31.69 6.53 3.33
CA SER A 578 30.82 5.37 3.04
C SER A 578 31.39 4.40 2.02
N ASP A 579 32.47 4.76 1.30
CA ASP A 579 33.09 3.89 0.31
C ASP A 579 34.00 2.87 1.00
N ASN A 580 33.74 1.60 0.73
CA ASN A 580 34.48 0.46 1.24
C ASN A 580 35.18 -0.26 0.09
N GLN A 581 36.41 -0.70 0.31
CA GLN A 581 37.21 -1.40 -0.69
C GLN A 581 38.05 -2.52 -0.09
N LEU A 582 38.04 -3.67 -0.76
CA LEU A 582 38.94 -4.80 -0.50
C LEU A 582 39.75 -5.08 -1.76
N ILE A 583 41.08 -5.07 -1.64
CA ILE A 583 42.00 -5.42 -2.73
C ILE A 583 42.59 -6.80 -2.45
N ILE A 584 42.43 -7.70 -3.41
CA ILE A 584 42.94 -9.07 -3.35
C ILE A 584 43.99 -9.23 -4.45
N ARG A 585 45.19 -9.68 -4.08
CA ARG A 585 46.35 -9.75 -4.98
C ARG A 585 46.90 -11.16 -5.10
N GLY A 586 47.65 -11.42 -6.17
CA GLY A 586 48.37 -12.67 -6.39
C GLY A 586 47.47 -13.85 -6.77
N LEU A 587 46.31 -13.56 -7.37
CA LEU A 587 45.40 -14.58 -7.89
C LEU A 587 45.89 -15.09 -9.24
N SER A 588 45.62 -16.36 -9.55
CA SER A 588 45.94 -16.90 -10.87
C SER A 588 44.85 -16.52 -11.88
N PRO A 589 45.19 -16.26 -13.16
CA PRO A 589 44.18 -16.16 -14.21
C PRO A 589 43.27 -17.40 -14.24
N GLY A 590 41.96 -17.17 -14.38
CA GLY A 590 40.91 -18.19 -14.30
C GLY A 590 40.45 -18.51 -12.86
N THR A 591 41.05 -17.91 -11.82
CA THR A 591 40.51 -18.06 -10.46
C THR A 591 39.12 -17.43 -10.39
N VAL A 592 38.14 -18.24 -9.98
CA VAL A 592 36.77 -17.81 -9.71
C VAL A 592 36.66 -17.41 -8.24
N VAL A 593 35.95 -16.31 -8.00
CA VAL A 593 35.58 -15.86 -6.65
C VAL A 593 34.08 -15.62 -6.59
N TYR A 594 33.46 -16.05 -5.50
CA TYR A 594 32.11 -15.62 -5.13
C TYR A 594 32.21 -14.70 -3.92
N ALA A 595 31.47 -13.58 -3.97
CA ALA A 595 31.39 -12.64 -2.86
C ALA A 595 29.94 -12.33 -2.51
N THR A 596 29.65 -12.26 -1.22
CA THR A 596 28.42 -11.68 -0.67
C THR A 596 28.73 -10.81 0.53
N LEU A 597 27.84 -9.87 0.82
CA LEU A 597 27.90 -9.06 2.02
C LEU A 597 26.99 -9.64 3.12
N VAL A 598 27.42 -9.46 4.36
CA VAL A 598 26.62 -9.71 5.56
C VAL A 598 26.71 -8.50 6.47
N ASN A 599 25.60 -8.11 7.08
CA ASN A 599 25.55 -6.96 7.97
C ASN A 599 25.86 -7.40 9.40
N THR A 600 26.74 -6.65 10.05
CA THR A 600 27.24 -6.93 11.41
C THR A 600 26.65 -5.99 12.46
N TYR A 601 25.64 -5.19 12.09
CA TYR A 601 24.91 -4.29 12.98
C TYR A 601 23.42 -4.64 13.06
N LYS A 602 22.75 -4.21 14.14
CA LYS A 602 21.30 -4.42 14.35
C LYS A 602 20.40 -3.58 13.42
N SER A 603 20.90 -2.46 12.95
CA SER A 603 20.25 -1.62 11.93
C SER A 603 20.33 -2.29 10.57
N GLU A 604 19.33 -2.08 9.71
CA GLU A 604 19.41 -2.50 8.32
C GLU A 604 20.37 -1.59 7.54
N ALA A 605 21.09 -2.18 6.59
CA ALA A 605 22.04 -1.49 5.75
C ALA A 605 21.70 -1.68 4.27
N VAL A 606 22.02 -0.66 3.47
CA VAL A 606 21.97 -0.73 2.01
C VAL A 606 23.41 -0.67 1.52
N ALA A 607 23.85 -1.74 0.88
CA ALA A 607 25.08 -1.73 0.11
C ALA A 607 24.74 -1.32 -1.32
N SER A 608 25.33 -0.25 -1.83
CA SER A 608 25.15 0.22 -3.21
C SER A 608 26.47 0.15 -3.97
N SER A 609 26.40 0.08 -5.30
CA SER A 609 27.59 -0.06 -6.15
C SER A 609 28.50 -1.24 -5.76
N PHE A 610 27.93 -2.32 -5.19
CA PHE A 610 28.69 -3.50 -4.82
C PHE A 610 29.12 -4.24 -6.08
N LYS A 611 30.43 -4.27 -6.34
CA LYS A 611 31.02 -4.82 -7.57
C LYS A 611 32.33 -5.53 -7.32
N ILE A 612 32.69 -6.40 -8.26
CA ILE A 612 33.99 -7.06 -8.35
C ILE A 612 34.62 -6.64 -9.68
N GLU A 613 35.80 -6.05 -9.63
CA GLU A 613 36.55 -5.60 -10.80
C GLU A 613 37.93 -6.23 -10.82
N SER A 614 38.41 -6.63 -11.98
CA SER A 614 39.79 -7.07 -12.14
C SER A 614 40.70 -5.90 -12.53
N VAL A 615 41.88 -5.84 -11.91
CA VAL A 615 42.85 -4.77 -12.18
C VAL A 615 44.21 -5.37 -12.59
N PRO A 616 44.78 -4.95 -13.73
CA PRO A 616 46.14 -5.31 -14.12
C PRO A 616 47.16 -4.97 -13.03
N THR A 617 48.12 -5.86 -12.81
CA THR A 617 49.21 -5.69 -11.83
C THR A 617 49.94 -4.36 -12.01
N GLU A 618 50.19 -3.98 -13.27
CA GLU A 618 50.91 -2.76 -13.65
C GLU A 618 50.24 -1.48 -13.14
N LEU A 619 48.92 -1.46 -12.97
CA LEU A 619 48.19 -0.28 -12.49
C LEU A 619 48.24 -0.14 -10.96
N LEU A 620 48.22 -1.26 -10.23
CA LEU A 620 48.28 -1.24 -8.76
C LEU A 620 49.69 -0.94 -8.25
N ASP A 621 50.72 -1.37 -8.96
CA ASP A 621 52.10 -1.16 -8.55
C ASP A 621 52.60 0.27 -8.82
N GLN A 622 52.04 0.96 -9.81
CA GLN A 622 52.32 2.38 -10.10
C GLN A 622 51.83 3.36 -9.01
N GLY A 623 50.96 2.91 -8.10
CA GLY A 623 50.44 3.70 -6.98
C GLY A 623 51.21 3.52 -5.66
N THR A 624 52.21 2.64 -5.61
CA THR A 624 53.08 2.55 -4.43
C THR A 624 53.96 3.80 -4.40
N PRO A 625 53.91 4.65 -3.36
CA PRO A 625 54.84 5.76 -3.26
C PRO A 625 56.26 5.17 -3.34
N LEU A 626 56.97 5.48 -4.42
CA LEU A 626 58.42 5.34 -4.38
C LEU A 626 58.86 6.13 -3.14
N PRO A 627 59.69 5.55 -2.25
CA PRO A 627 60.24 6.29 -1.13
C PRO A 627 61.17 7.38 -1.70
N ASP A 628 60.60 8.51 -2.08
CA ASP A 628 61.33 9.57 -2.76
C ASP A 628 62.07 10.43 -1.73
N GLY A 629 63.38 10.21 -1.68
CA GLY A 629 64.36 11.19 -1.27
C GLY A 629 64.60 12.25 -2.35
N GLY A 630 63.54 12.82 -2.92
CA GLY A 630 63.60 13.85 -3.96
C GLY A 630 62.70 15.03 -3.61
N ALA A 631 63.30 16.20 -3.45
CA ALA A 631 62.64 17.46 -3.09
C ALA A 631 61.54 17.88 -4.08
N PRO A 632 60.53 18.65 -3.65
CA PRO A 632 59.39 19.00 -4.49
C PRO A 632 59.78 20.08 -5.50
N ASP A 633 59.67 19.76 -6.79
CA ASP A 633 59.56 20.77 -7.83
C ASP A 633 58.09 21.18 -7.96
N THR A 634 57.86 22.46 -7.70
CA THR A 634 56.60 23.15 -7.94
C THR A 634 56.49 23.43 -9.44
N ASP A 635 55.55 22.80 -10.12
CA ASP A 635 54.92 23.40 -11.30
C ASP A 635 53.48 22.90 -11.45
N THR A 636 52.58 23.86 -11.30
CA THR A 636 51.16 23.83 -11.65
C THR A 636 50.99 23.87 -13.16
N ASP A 637 50.10 23.03 -13.71
CA ASP A 637 49.00 23.49 -14.59
C ASP A 637 48.14 22.32 -15.11
N GLY A 638 46.81 22.52 -15.03
CA GLY A 638 45.93 22.17 -16.16
C GLY A 638 45.03 20.94 -16.04
N LEU A 639 43.76 21.23 -15.72
CA LEU A 639 42.55 20.63 -16.31
C LEU A 639 42.20 19.17 -15.97
N MET A 640 41.25 19.00 -15.04
CA MET A 640 40.03 18.20 -15.27
C MET A 640 38.95 18.67 -14.29
N ALA A 641 38.00 19.48 -14.79
CA ALA A 641 36.73 19.69 -14.12
C ALA A 641 35.84 18.47 -14.45
N GLY A 642 35.87 17.47 -13.58
CA GLY A 642 34.87 16.40 -13.58
C GLY A 642 33.67 16.87 -12.79
N GLU A 643 32.50 16.89 -13.44
CA GLU A 643 31.21 17.12 -12.81
C GLU A 643 31.02 16.12 -11.67
N THR A 644 31.02 16.62 -10.43
CA THR A 644 30.47 15.91 -9.28
C THR A 644 28.96 15.92 -9.44
N GLY A 645 28.44 14.97 -10.21
CA GLY A 645 27.04 14.57 -10.14
C GLY A 645 26.80 14.00 -8.75
N GLU A 646 26.37 14.86 -7.84
CA GLU A 646 25.83 14.48 -6.55
C GLU A 646 24.54 13.68 -6.84
N GLN A 647 24.69 12.36 -7.05
CA GLN A 647 23.58 11.42 -6.96
C GLN A 647 23.11 11.47 -5.50
N ARG A 648 22.25 12.45 -5.19
CA ARG A 648 21.34 12.35 -4.05
C ARG A 648 20.67 10.99 -4.20
N GLY A 649 20.81 10.15 -3.17
CA GLY A 649 20.14 8.85 -3.13
C GLY A 649 18.68 9.04 -3.53
N GLU A 650 18.16 8.16 -4.38
CA GLU A 650 16.76 8.20 -4.78
C GLU A 650 15.91 8.40 -3.51
N PRO A 651 15.03 9.42 -3.44
CA PRO A 651 14.10 9.55 -2.33
C PRO A 651 13.32 8.24 -2.25
N THR A 652 13.53 7.51 -1.16
CA THR A 652 12.89 6.21 -0.94
C THR A 652 11.46 6.47 -0.48
N ALA A 653 10.58 6.78 -1.44
CA ALA A 653 9.16 6.54 -1.29
C ALA A 653 9.00 5.01 -1.16
N SER A 654 8.88 4.50 0.06
CA SER A 654 8.75 3.05 0.29
C SER A 654 7.48 2.79 1.07
N CYS A 655 6.43 2.28 0.43
CA CYS A 655 5.23 1.71 1.08
C CYS A 655 5.67 0.70 2.15
N ALA A 656 5.73 1.15 3.40
CA ALA A 656 6.43 0.38 4.42
C ALA A 656 5.47 -0.60 5.07
N CYS A 657 5.37 -1.81 4.52
CA CYS A 657 4.72 -2.92 5.23
C CYS A 657 5.44 -3.18 6.57
N ARG A 658 4.76 -2.92 7.68
CA ARG A 658 5.21 -3.39 8.99
C ARG A 658 4.86 -4.87 9.07
N SER A 659 5.86 -5.75 8.93
CA SER A 659 5.68 -7.17 9.27
C SER A 659 5.21 -7.24 10.71
N GLY A 660 4.00 -7.75 10.94
CA GLY A 660 3.41 -7.83 12.27
C GLY A 660 4.26 -8.73 13.16
N ASP A 661 5.07 -8.14 14.04
CA ASP A 661 5.66 -8.88 15.14
C ASP A 661 4.52 -9.35 16.05
N ALA A 662 4.37 -10.67 16.16
CA ALA A 662 3.49 -11.29 17.15
C ALA A 662 4.00 -10.95 18.56
N GLY A 663 3.41 -9.93 19.18
CA GLY A 663 3.26 -9.80 20.64
C GLY A 663 4.51 -10.01 21.49
N GLY A 664 5.54 -9.15 21.33
CA GLY A 664 6.56 -8.95 22.37
C GLY A 664 6.01 -8.02 23.46
N GLY A 665 5.38 -8.58 24.50
CA GLY A 665 4.88 -7.83 25.65
C GLY A 665 5.98 -7.01 26.32
N GLY A 666 5.86 -5.68 26.29
CA GLY A 666 6.76 -4.76 26.97
C GLY A 666 6.72 -4.96 28.48
N ALA A 667 7.81 -5.50 29.05
CA ALA A 667 8.03 -5.54 30.48
C ALA A 667 8.54 -4.17 30.96
N TRP A 668 7.64 -3.34 31.51
CA TRP A 668 8.03 -2.18 32.32
C TRP A 668 8.41 -2.61 33.75
N PRO A 669 9.50 -2.09 34.35
CA PRO A 669 9.84 -2.38 35.72
C PRO A 669 9.01 -1.50 36.67
N ALA A 670 7.95 -2.08 37.25
CA ALA A 670 7.18 -1.40 38.29
C ALA A 670 7.98 -1.35 39.60
N LEU A 671 8.33 -0.11 39.99
CA LEU A 671 8.87 0.26 41.29
C LEU A 671 7.94 -0.22 42.42
N ALA A 672 8.39 -1.15 43.24
CA ALA A 672 7.66 -1.63 44.40
C ALA A 672 7.74 -0.62 45.56
N LEU A 673 6.65 0.11 45.80
CA LEU A 673 6.40 0.81 47.07
C LEU A 673 4.95 0.63 47.52
N LEU A 674 4.85 0.12 48.75
CA LEU A 674 3.79 0.31 49.75
C LEU A 674 2.63 -0.71 49.89
N LEU A 675 2.66 -1.27 51.11
CA LEU A 675 1.55 -1.39 52.06
C LEU A 675 0.63 -2.62 52.01
N LEU A 676 1.01 -3.55 52.89
CA LEU A 676 0.13 -4.35 53.74
C LEU A 676 -1.20 -3.65 54.09
N ALA A 677 -2.29 -4.15 53.54
CA ALA A 677 -3.61 -4.06 54.17
C ALA A 677 -4.45 -5.29 53.80
N SER A 678 -4.36 -6.29 54.67
CA SER A 678 -5.24 -7.45 54.70
C SER A 678 -6.72 -7.05 54.79
N ARG A 679 -7.56 -7.49 53.84
CA ARG A 679 -9.00 -7.64 54.08
C ARG A 679 -9.58 -8.90 53.42
N ARG A 680 -9.68 -9.91 54.28
CA ARG A 680 -10.63 -11.04 54.35
C ARG A 680 -11.70 -11.15 53.26
N ARG A 681 -11.65 -12.31 52.60
CA ARG A 681 -12.78 -13.18 52.19
C ARG A 681 -14.09 -12.90 52.92
N ARG A 682 -15.17 -12.77 52.16
CA ARG A 682 -16.45 -13.43 52.46
C ARG A 682 -17.21 -13.74 51.17
N THR A 683 -17.42 -15.03 51.00
CA THR A 683 -18.42 -15.70 50.17
C THR A 683 -19.81 -15.06 50.24
N ARG A 684 -20.42 -14.79 49.09
CA ARG A 684 -21.62 -15.50 48.61
C ARG A 684 -21.79 -15.30 47.11
#